data_AF-A0A343JDX6-F1
#
_entry.id   AF-A0A343JDX6-F1
#
_cell.length_a   1.000
_cell.length_b   1.000
_cell.length_c   1.000
_cell.angle_alpha   90.00
_cell.angle_beta   90.00
_cell.angle_gamma   90.00
#
_symmetry.space_group_name_H-M   'P 1'
#
loop_
_entity.id
_entity.type
_entity.pdbx_description
1 polymer ?
#
loop_
_entity_poly.entity_id
_entity_poly.type
_entity_poly.pdbx_seq_one_letter_code
_entity_poly.pdbx_strand_id
1 'polypeptide(L)'
;MKIKDLSIYKDETYYIEAKAKKYTITINDIENSDGSKTNVELSAHFGERFDFSSLKDTGTNIAPNFTKYKGITSLVEADKKRDLTQIIDKSFANLLSQGYAVKAEYVNNAATITYKFPGLNLEDKKITVKKGSQAPSPLELVSQEELDSLVAPNTVIITGITPKLGLVTGDASYEVNSEIKSVPKHKISYVTNGGSEIAEQIVAEGSVITEPTQPKRTGYSFEGWYSDKNLQIPYIFDKMPSNDLTLYAKWSSLSFTVNFDGNEGSVNENEASKLVRYDEVYGELPTPIRENYRFNGWFTERAGGTVITSDTIVKLDKDQKLYAQWILKDIITKDMITISAEDSVFAEDKYPEISYSAEGIEDFKVMYKRQNIDTDWSDTAHGAGIYDVRLVRDECNDYQKFDAVFTSVFEISKSSRTISGWTPTVKDVYKVNLLATELPRDIYKGDGTVEYAISTSGSIPTEGWQESRSFMNLKSGSNYYVFVRVTERENYLAAPAIGSNVATAITGSITGNTKWEPRIQIKTFDGTDRAIHGTYGFYDGNWSSRTKLTGNGNDFEKGDDDYYTIKGWGNYDPWMISKYRLEFDHLVGQGWGCENLKPLVEYNDQRIRASQIDVNKKFNSDQNIIYDVTGFQRVIEEVGNFSSTGEDGILTNINLNNENLAEVYTFTYNGKVRDQYALPVVIIDGENSYIEYAYDAYDHYDAPSMYIEADKDKYNQYLDYTINSISINLANLKEVMENDGVTSTNIEVTLKFPERSATNETSKWTKIITVSFE
;
A
#
# COMPACT_ATOMS: atom_id res chain seq x y z
N MET A 1 25.49 -105.02 104.53
CA MET A 1 24.18 -105.68 104.32
C MET A 1 23.71 -106.23 105.66
N LYS A 2 22.49 -105.93 106.12
CA LYS A 2 21.78 -106.73 107.12
C LYS A 2 20.80 -107.61 106.33
N ILE A 3 21.05 -108.91 106.25
CA ILE A 3 20.13 -109.85 105.59
C ILE A 3 19.34 -110.51 106.72
N LYS A 4 18.04 -110.23 106.80
CA LYS A 4 17.11 -111.00 107.62
C LYS A 4 16.73 -112.24 106.82
N ASP A 5 16.75 -113.39 107.49
CA ASP A 5 16.26 -114.68 107.00
C ASP A 5 17.14 -115.40 105.96
N LEU A 6 18.47 -115.38 106.16
CA LEU A 6 19.36 -116.33 105.47
C LEU A 6 19.75 -117.47 106.43
N SER A 7 19.18 -118.66 106.23
CA SER A 7 19.61 -119.88 106.91
C SER A 7 20.82 -120.43 106.18
N ILE A 8 22.00 -120.27 106.78
CA ILE A 8 23.28 -120.74 106.23
C ILE A 8 23.49 -122.17 106.73
N TYR A 9 23.65 -123.12 105.83
CA TYR A 9 23.87 -124.52 106.20
C TYR A 9 25.35 -124.78 106.45
N LYS A 10 25.63 -125.63 107.44
CA LYS A 10 26.99 -126.02 107.80
C LYS A 10 27.60 -126.83 106.64
N ASP A 11 28.86 -126.53 106.34
CA ASP A 11 29.69 -127.20 105.33
C ASP A 11 29.36 -126.89 103.86
N GLU A 12 28.62 -125.81 103.58
CA GLU A 12 28.49 -125.24 102.22
C GLU A 12 29.31 -123.95 102.03
N THR A 13 29.89 -123.79 100.84
CA THR A 13 30.62 -122.56 100.46
C THR A 13 29.69 -121.63 99.69
N TYR A 14 29.45 -120.45 100.25
CA TYR A 14 28.66 -119.41 99.61
C TYR A 14 29.56 -118.39 98.94
N TYR A 15 29.36 -118.19 97.64
CA TYR A 15 29.99 -117.09 96.91
C TYR A 15 29.08 -115.88 96.98
N ILE A 16 29.53 -114.84 97.66
CA ILE A 16 28.82 -113.56 97.73
C ILE A 16 29.46 -112.64 96.69
N GLU A 17 28.74 -112.42 95.60
CA GLU A 17 29.13 -111.38 94.64
C GLU A 17 28.75 -110.01 95.22
N ALA A 18 29.73 -109.28 95.73
CA ALA A 18 29.54 -107.90 96.14
C ALA A 18 29.81 -106.99 94.94
N LYS A 19 28.75 -106.45 94.33
CA LYS A 19 28.91 -105.39 93.33
C LYS A 19 29.62 -104.20 93.98
N ALA A 20 30.75 -103.79 93.41
CA ALA A 20 31.51 -102.65 93.88
C ALA A 20 30.57 -101.43 93.95
N LYS A 21 30.57 -100.74 95.09
CA LYS A 21 29.71 -99.57 95.26
C LYS A 21 30.16 -98.48 94.28
N LYS A 22 29.22 -97.99 93.47
CA LYS A 22 29.42 -96.84 92.59
C LYS A 22 29.34 -95.56 93.41
N TYR A 23 30.30 -94.67 93.23
CA TYR A 23 30.32 -93.34 93.82
C TYR A 23 30.15 -92.31 92.72
N THR A 24 29.42 -91.24 93.02
CA THR A 24 29.20 -90.10 92.12
C THR A 24 29.74 -88.83 92.76
N ILE A 25 30.32 -87.97 91.93
CA ILE A 25 30.59 -86.58 92.27
C ILE A 25 29.90 -85.68 91.27
N THR A 26 29.41 -84.54 91.74
CA THR A 26 28.88 -83.48 90.89
C THR A 26 29.91 -82.35 90.87
N ILE A 27 30.44 -82.08 89.68
CA ILE A 27 31.29 -80.92 89.44
C ILE A 27 30.39 -79.79 88.99
N ASN A 28 30.34 -78.75 89.80
CA ASN A 28 29.54 -77.56 89.53
C ASN A 28 30.35 -76.53 88.75
N ASP A 29 29.62 -75.64 88.08
CA ASP A 29 30.17 -74.47 87.39
C ASP A 29 31.10 -74.80 86.19
N ILE A 30 30.89 -75.92 85.47
CA ILE A 30 31.59 -76.18 84.20
C ILE A 30 31.16 -75.14 83.17
N GLU A 31 32.10 -74.34 82.69
CA GLU A 31 31.85 -73.31 81.68
C GLU A 31 31.94 -73.90 80.27
N ASN A 32 30.86 -73.83 79.51
CA ASN A 32 30.81 -74.27 78.13
C ASN A 32 31.41 -73.23 77.18
N SER A 33 31.62 -73.62 75.92
CA SER A 33 32.15 -72.74 74.88
C SER A 33 31.33 -71.46 74.69
N ASP A 34 30.05 -71.48 75.03
CA ASP A 34 29.13 -70.35 74.94
C ASP A 34 29.10 -69.44 76.19
N GLY A 35 29.88 -69.77 77.23
CA GLY A 35 29.90 -69.07 78.51
C GLY A 35 28.80 -69.49 79.49
N SER A 36 27.89 -70.40 79.10
CA SER A 36 26.93 -70.98 80.03
C SER A 36 27.63 -71.91 81.03
N LYS A 37 27.06 -72.05 82.23
CA LYS A 37 27.57 -72.96 83.25
C LYS A 37 26.64 -74.14 83.46
N THR A 38 27.20 -75.35 83.44
CA THR A 38 26.48 -76.59 83.71
C THR A 38 27.17 -77.39 84.80
N ASN A 39 26.41 -78.29 85.42
CA ASN A 39 26.96 -79.25 86.38
C ASN A 39 27.12 -80.59 85.69
N VAL A 40 28.24 -81.26 85.91
CA VAL A 40 28.55 -82.57 85.33
C VAL A 40 28.70 -83.60 86.44
N GLU A 41 27.95 -84.69 86.35
CA GLU A 41 28.11 -85.84 87.24
C GLU A 41 29.12 -86.83 86.65
N LEU A 42 30.14 -87.15 87.44
CA LEU A 42 31.09 -88.21 87.13
C LEU A 42 30.91 -89.34 88.13
N SER A 43 31.16 -90.56 87.66
CA SER A 43 30.98 -91.75 88.49
C SER A 43 32.11 -92.73 88.30
N ALA A 44 32.53 -93.35 89.40
CA ALA A 44 33.56 -94.39 89.42
C ALA A 44 33.25 -95.40 90.54
N HIS A 45 33.70 -96.64 90.40
CA HIS A 45 33.53 -97.66 91.43
C HIS A 45 34.64 -97.58 92.49
N PHE A 46 34.37 -98.17 93.65
CA PHE A 46 35.41 -98.41 94.65
C PHE A 46 36.65 -99.08 94.01
N GLY A 47 37.84 -98.50 94.18
CA GLY A 47 39.07 -98.97 93.54
C GLY A 47 39.41 -98.33 92.18
N GLU A 48 38.53 -97.49 91.61
CA GLU A 48 38.78 -96.76 90.35
C GLU A 48 39.14 -95.27 90.58
N ARG A 49 39.51 -94.54 89.52
CA ARG A 49 39.73 -93.07 89.52
C ARG A 49 38.58 -92.39 88.78
N PHE A 50 38.28 -91.14 89.13
CA PHE A 50 37.43 -90.29 88.29
C PHE A 50 38.19 -89.85 87.03
N ASP A 51 37.52 -89.90 85.88
CA ASP A 51 38.07 -89.42 84.61
C ASP A 51 37.64 -87.96 84.35
N PHE A 52 38.60 -87.05 84.35
CA PHE A 52 38.40 -85.61 84.11
C PHE A 52 38.87 -85.16 82.72
N SER A 53 39.19 -86.09 81.81
CA SER A 53 39.73 -85.75 80.49
C SER A 53 38.84 -84.80 79.70
N SER A 54 37.52 -85.00 79.77
CA SER A 54 36.49 -84.16 79.12
C SER A 54 36.45 -82.71 79.60
N LEU A 55 37.02 -82.39 80.77
CA LEU A 55 36.99 -81.03 81.32
C LEU A 55 38.10 -80.14 80.75
N LYS A 56 39.17 -80.73 80.20
CA LYS A 56 40.33 -79.97 79.69
C LYS A 56 40.00 -79.11 78.47
N ASP A 57 38.95 -79.46 77.73
CA ASP A 57 38.49 -78.74 76.54
C ASP A 57 37.34 -77.76 76.84
N THR A 58 37.06 -77.49 78.12
CA THR A 58 35.99 -76.58 78.56
C THR A 58 36.51 -75.14 78.79
N GLY A 59 35.59 -74.17 78.81
CA GLY A 59 35.85 -72.73 78.87
C GLY A 59 35.18 -71.98 77.72
N THR A 60 34.89 -70.69 77.89
CA THR A 60 34.22 -69.92 76.83
C THR A 60 35.19 -69.57 75.70
N ASN A 61 34.70 -69.69 74.47
CA ASN A 61 35.40 -69.27 73.27
C ASN A 61 34.65 -68.14 72.54
N ILE A 62 33.76 -67.46 73.26
CA ILE A 62 33.00 -66.33 72.74
C ILE A 62 33.67 -65.03 73.21
N ALA A 63 33.96 -64.14 72.26
CA ALA A 63 34.43 -62.80 72.57
C ALA A 63 33.36 -62.02 73.35
N PRO A 64 33.72 -61.22 74.37
CA PRO A 64 35.07 -60.95 74.88
C PRO A 64 35.48 -61.89 76.01
N ASN A 65 34.64 -62.85 76.40
CA ASN A 65 34.73 -63.53 77.69
C ASN A 65 35.72 -64.68 77.74
N PHE A 66 36.51 -64.92 76.68
CA PHE A 66 37.40 -66.08 76.52
C PHE A 66 37.99 -66.57 77.85
N THR A 67 37.63 -67.79 78.27
CA THR A 67 38.18 -68.42 79.48
C THR A 67 38.86 -69.73 79.15
N LYS A 68 39.79 -70.15 80.00
CA LYS A 68 40.48 -71.44 79.90
C LYS A 68 40.32 -72.20 81.22
N TYR A 69 39.93 -73.47 81.12
CA TYR A 69 39.88 -74.36 82.28
C TYR A 69 41.26 -74.43 82.95
N LYS A 70 41.28 -74.16 84.25
CA LYS A 70 42.48 -74.12 85.09
C LYS A 70 42.61 -75.40 85.93
N GLY A 71 41.49 -75.93 86.42
CA GLY A 71 41.46 -77.09 87.32
C GLY A 71 40.14 -77.20 88.09
N ILE A 72 40.09 -78.12 89.06
CA ILE A 72 38.97 -78.28 89.99
C ILE A 72 39.45 -78.04 91.42
N THR A 73 38.55 -77.52 92.25
CA THR A 73 38.79 -77.32 93.67
C THR A 73 37.76 -78.11 94.49
N SER A 74 38.23 -78.98 95.37
CA SER A 74 37.41 -79.77 96.30
C SER A 74 37.08 -78.93 97.54
N LEU A 75 35.81 -78.74 97.87
CA LEU A 75 35.40 -78.08 99.11
C LEU A 75 35.34 -79.12 100.25
N VAL A 76 36.47 -79.36 100.92
CA VAL A 76 36.53 -80.00 102.24
C VAL A 76 37.16 -78.96 103.16
N GLU A 77 36.44 -78.51 104.19
CA GLU A 77 36.87 -77.57 105.26
C GLU A 77 38.20 -76.82 105.00
N ALA A 78 38.10 -75.55 104.59
CA ALA A 78 39.11 -74.49 104.45
C ALA A 78 40.54 -74.81 103.94
N ASP A 79 41.25 -75.85 104.39
CA ASP A 79 42.70 -75.99 104.18
C ASP A 79 43.19 -77.41 103.84
N LYS A 80 42.31 -78.36 103.45
CA LYS A 80 42.73 -79.69 102.96
C LYS A 80 42.21 -79.96 101.54
N LYS A 81 43.02 -79.60 100.53
CA LYS A 81 42.79 -80.03 99.14
C LYS A 81 42.99 -81.54 99.04
N ARG A 82 41.95 -82.26 98.64
CA ARG A 82 42.08 -83.67 98.26
C ARG A 82 42.33 -83.73 96.76
N ASP A 83 43.37 -84.45 96.36
CA ASP A 83 43.59 -84.75 94.95
C ASP A 83 42.53 -85.75 94.46
N LEU A 84 41.58 -85.24 93.67
CA LEU A 84 40.44 -86.01 93.18
C LEU A 84 40.82 -86.98 92.04
N THR A 85 42.07 -86.94 91.57
CA THR A 85 42.57 -87.86 90.54
C THR A 85 43.06 -89.20 91.12
N GLN A 86 43.07 -89.35 92.44
CA GLN A 86 43.48 -90.58 93.12
C GLN A 86 42.39 -91.66 93.11
N ILE A 87 42.79 -92.91 93.40
CA ILE A 87 41.89 -94.06 93.45
C ILE A 87 40.91 -93.92 94.63
N ILE A 88 39.65 -94.34 94.44
CA ILE A 88 38.62 -94.40 95.49
C ILE A 88 38.93 -95.55 96.46
N ASP A 89 39.76 -95.27 97.46
CA ASP A 89 40.01 -96.15 98.59
C ASP A 89 38.94 -96.00 99.70
N LYS A 90 39.09 -96.76 100.79
CA LYS A 90 38.17 -96.71 101.94
C LYS A 90 38.05 -95.31 102.55
N SER A 91 39.16 -94.56 102.62
CA SER A 91 39.16 -93.21 103.18
C SER A 91 38.41 -92.25 102.26
N PHE A 92 38.66 -92.32 100.95
CA PHE A 92 38.01 -91.46 99.97
C PHE A 92 36.52 -91.79 99.83
N ALA A 93 36.16 -93.08 99.85
CA ALA A 93 34.76 -93.54 99.84
C ALA A 93 33.95 -93.05 101.04
N ASN A 94 34.53 -93.11 102.25
CA ASN A 94 33.88 -92.58 103.46
C ASN A 94 33.66 -91.08 103.36
N LEU A 95 34.64 -90.36 102.84
CA LEU A 95 34.51 -88.94 102.55
C LEU A 95 33.34 -88.74 101.56
N LEU A 96 33.35 -89.38 100.38
CA LEU A 96 32.31 -89.19 99.36
C LEU A 96 30.88 -89.45 99.88
N SER A 97 30.73 -90.35 100.87
CA SER A 97 29.44 -90.62 101.51
C SER A 97 28.88 -89.47 102.36
N GLN A 98 29.69 -88.46 102.69
CA GLN A 98 29.28 -87.26 103.43
C GLN A 98 28.73 -86.15 102.52
N GLY A 99 28.90 -86.29 101.19
CA GLY A 99 28.46 -85.32 100.19
C GLY A 99 29.42 -84.13 100.07
N TYR A 100 30.08 -83.99 98.92
CA TYR A 100 30.92 -82.83 98.62
C TYR A 100 30.53 -82.19 97.29
N ALA A 101 30.57 -80.86 97.27
CA ALA A 101 30.55 -80.09 96.04
C ALA A 101 31.99 -79.87 95.55
N VAL A 102 32.23 -80.17 94.27
CA VAL A 102 33.47 -79.82 93.57
C VAL A 102 33.14 -78.71 92.59
N LYS A 103 34.02 -77.72 92.42
CA LYS A 103 33.82 -76.63 91.45
C LYS A 103 34.96 -76.57 90.44
N ALA A 104 34.66 -76.27 89.18
CA ALA A 104 35.68 -75.94 88.20
C ALA A 104 36.18 -74.49 88.34
N GLU A 105 37.47 -74.30 88.12
CA GLU A 105 38.14 -73.00 88.06
C GLU A 105 38.51 -72.65 86.63
N TYR A 106 38.22 -71.42 86.24
CA TYR A 106 38.55 -70.85 84.94
C TYR A 106 39.40 -69.59 85.13
N VAL A 107 40.26 -69.30 84.16
CA VAL A 107 41.05 -68.06 84.13
C VAL A 107 40.75 -67.27 82.86
N ASN A 108 40.83 -65.95 82.97
CA ASN A 108 40.68 -65.06 81.83
C ASN A 108 41.76 -65.34 80.76
N ASN A 109 41.30 -65.77 79.60
CA ASN A 109 42.11 -66.07 78.42
C ASN A 109 41.84 -65.08 77.27
N ALA A 110 41.18 -63.96 77.54
CA ALA A 110 40.98 -62.85 76.61
C ALA A 110 42.16 -61.88 76.67
N ALA A 111 42.44 -61.24 75.54
CA ALA A 111 43.36 -60.11 75.40
C ALA A 111 42.76 -59.07 74.44
N THR A 112 42.95 -57.80 74.74
CA THR A 112 42.51 -56.69 73.88
C THR A 112 43.67 -56.17 73.05
N ILE A 113 43.47 -56.12 71.73
CA ILE A 113 44.39 -55.49 70.78
C ILE A 113 43.86 -54.10 70.42
N THR A 114 44.72 -53.09 70.47
CA THR A 114 44.41 -51.72 70.06
C THR A 114 45.28 -51.29 68.87
N TYR A 115 44.67 -50.97 67.74
CA TYR A 115 45.33 -50.38 66.57
C TYR A 115 45.19 -48.86 66.59
N LYS A 116 46.30 -48.16 66.49
CA LYS A 116 46.38 -46.70 66.39
C LYS A 116 46.81 -46.30 65.00
N PHE A 117 46.28 -45.19 64.50
CA PHE A 117 46.58 -44.66 63.16
C PHE A 117 47.18 -43.25 63.28
N PRO A 118 48.47 -43.13 63.67
CA PRO A 118 49.11 -41.83 63.82
C PRO A 118 49.04 -41.01 62.52
N GLY A 119 48.70 -39.73 62.64
CA GLY A 119 48.60 -38.82 61.49
C GLY A 119 47.26 -38.85 60.74
N LEU A 120 46.35 -39.76 61.10
CA LEU A 120 44.98 -39.80 60.59
C LEU A 120 44.00 -39.42 61.72
N ASN A 121 42.94 -38.68 61.37
CA ASN A 121 41.88 -38.36 62.32
C ASN A 121 40.91 -39.55 62.47
N LEU A 122 41.41 -40.66 63.00
CA LEU A 122 40.68 -41.90 63.19
C LEU A 122 40.84 -42.37 64.63
N GLU A 123 39.72 -42.72 65.28
CA GLU A 123 39.75 -43.28 66.63
C GLU A 123 40.42 -44.66 66.67
N ASP A 124 41.09 -44.95 67.80
CA ASP A 124 41.73 -46.25 68.06
C ASP A 124 40.76 -47.42 67.84
N LYS A 125 41.11 -48.36 66.96
CA LYS A 125 40.30 -49.55 66.69
C LYS A 125 40.70 -50.67 67.65
N LYS A 126 39.73 -51.20 68.40
CA LYS A 126 39.95 -52.22 69.44
C LYS A 126 39.22 -53.52 69.13
N ILE A 127 39.91 -54.65 69.34
CA ILE A 127 39.31 -55.98 69.23
C ILE A 127 39.76 -56.87 70.38
N THR A 128 38.82 -57.66 70.93
CA THR A 128 39.13 -58.68 71.94
C THR A 128 39.28 -60.03 71.29
N VAL A 129 40.41 -60.70 71.53
CA VAL A 129 40.75 -62.00 70.96
C VAL A 129 41.18 -62.98 72.05
N LYS A 130 41.21 -64.27 71.71
CA LYS A 130 41.74 -65.32 72.58
C LYS A 130 43.27 -65.28 72.61
N LYS A 131 43.87 -65.37 73.80
CA LYS A 131 45.32 -65.56 73.95
C LYS A 131 45.75 -66.86 73.27
N GLY A 132 46.82 -66.78 72.47
CA GLY A 132 47.33 -67.84 71.61
C GLY A 132 46.88 -67.74 70.15
N SER A 133 45.92 -66.88 69.82
CA SER A 133 45.52 -66.60 68.43
C SER A 133 46.51 -65.66 67.74
N GLN A 134 46.53 -65.69 66.41
CA GLN A 134 47.24 -64.71 65.60
C GLN A 134 46.54 -63.33 65.70
N ALA A 135 47.29 -62.25 65.85
CA ALA A 135 46.73 -60.90 65.79
C ALA A 135 46.14 -60.62 64.39
N PRO A 136 44.87 -60.18 64.29
CA PRO A 136 44.23 -59.91 63.01
C PRO A 136 44.87 -58.73 62.28
N SER A 137 44.63 -58.60 60.98
CA SER A 137 45.05 -57.41 60.24
C SER A 137 44.22 -56.20 60.66
N PRO A 138 44.79 -54.97 60.77
CA PRO A 138 44.00 -53.77 60.99
C PRO A 138 42.95 -53.53 59.90
N LEU A 139 43.20 -54.01 58.67
CA LEU A 139 42.25 -53.89 57.54
C LEU A 139 41.00 -54.76 57.69
N GLU A 140 40.97 -55.68 58.67
CA GLU A 140 39.74 -56.40 59.04
C GLU A 140 38.81 -55.54 59.92
N LEU A 141 39.32 -54.43 60.47
CA LEU A 141 38.60 -53.53 61.39
C LEU A 141 38.28 -52.17 60.77
N VAL A 142 39.09 -51.71 59.81
CA VAL A 142 38.90 -50.47 59.06
C VAL A 142 39.14 -50.74 57.58
N SER A 143 38.17 -50.41 56.73
CA SER A 143 38.31 -50.63 55.29
C SER A 143 39.26 -49.60 54.66
N GLN A 144 39.83 -49.93 53.50
CA GLN A 144 40.63 -48.97 52.73
C GLN A 144 39.81 -47.74 52.33
N GLU A 145 38.51 -47.93 52.06
CA GLU A 145 37.58 -46.84 51.73
C GLU A 145 37.36 -45.89 52.92
N GLU A 146 37.25 -46.42 54.15
CA GLU A 146 37.16 -45.61 55.36
C GLU A 146 38.43 -44.79 55.54
N LEU A 147 39.63 -45.37 55.31
CA LEU A 147 40.90 -44.64 55.37
C LEU A 147 41.00 -43.53 54.31
N ASP A 148 40.67 -43.82 53.06
CA ASP A 148 40.75 -42.84 51.97
C ASP A 148 39.75 -41.70 52.15
N SER A 149 38.57 -41.97 52.73
CA SER A 149 37.58 -40.94 53.03
C SER A 149 38.08 -39.85 53.98
N LEU A 150 39.03 -40.17 54.87
CA LEU A 150 39.59 -39.22 55.84
C LEU A 150 40.48 -38.16 55.18
N VAL A 151 41.01 -38.44 53.99
CA VAL A 151 41.96 -37.58 53.29
C VAL A 151 41.56 -37.31 51.84
N ALA A 152 40.33 -37.68 51.46
CA ALA A 152 39.79 -37.47 50.12
C ALA A 152 39.99 -36.01 49.67
N PRO A 153 40.44 -35.77 48.43
CA PRO A 153 40.59 -36.72 47.33
C PRO A 153 41.90 -37.51 47.31
N ASN A 154 42.77 -37.36 48.31
CA ASN A 154 44.02 -38.13 48.39
C ASN A 154 43.76 -39.57 48.83
N THR A 155 44.81 -40.41 48.78
CA THR A 155 44.73 -41.83 49.16
C THR A 155 45.71 -42.12 50.30
N VAL A 156 45.30 -42.94 51.26
CA VAL A 156 46.14 -43.44 52.36
C VAL A 156 46.83 -44.73 51.93
N ILE A 157 48.15 -44.78 52.04
CA ILE A 157 48.94 -46.00 51.81
C ILE A 157 49.48 -46.49 53.15
N ILE A 158 49.09 -47.69 53.58
CA ILE A 158 49.68 -48.33 54.76
C ILE A 158 51.09 -48.82 54.40
N THR A 159 52.09 -48.31 55.12
CA THR A 159 53.51 -48.62 54.86
C THR A 159 54.07 -49.65 55.84
N GLY A 160 53.43 -49.87 56.99
CA GLY A 160 53.83 -50.90 57.93
C GLY A 160 53.04 -50.92 59.25
N ILE A 161 53.31 -51.92 60.09
CA ILE A 161 52.70 -52.07 61.42
C ILE A 161 53.82 -52.32 62.43
N THR A 162 53.80 -51.58 63.54
CA THR A 162 54.81 -51.67 64.61
C THR A 162 54.16 -51.91 65.98
N PRO A 163 54.56 -52.96 66.72
CA PRO A 163 55.46 -54.06 66.31
C PRO A 163 54.85 -54.96 65.22
N LYS A 164 55.63 -55.85 64.60
CA LYS A 164 55.11 -56.81 63.61
C LYS A 164 54.06 -57.72 64.26
N LEU A 165 52.95 -57.97 63.57
CA LEU A 165 51.88 -58.85 64.04
C LEU A 165 52.40 -60.25 64.37
N GLY A 166 51.99 -60.77 65.53
CA GLY A 166 52.38 -62.08 66.03
C GLY A 166 51.30 -62.73 66.90
N LEU A 167 51.67 -63.80 67.61
CA LEU A 167 50.80 -64.50 68.54
C LEU A 167 50.47 -63.62 69.75
N VAL A 168 49.19 -63.60 70.12
CA VAL A 168 48.67 -62.75 71.20
C VAL A 168 48.86 -63.45 72.54
N THR A 169 49.72 -62.91 73.40
CA THR A 169 49.99 -63.48 74.74
C THR A 169 49.34 -62.67 75.87
N GLY A 170 48.97 -61.42 75.60
CA GLY A 170 48.30 -60.47 76.48
C GLY A 170 47.82 -59.25 75.70
N ASP A 171 47.36 -58.23 76.40
CA ASP A 171 46.94 -56.97 75.77
C ASP A 171 48.10 -56.34 75.01
N ALA A 172 47.83 -55.84 73.80
CA ALA A 172 48.84 -55.31 72.90
C ALA A 172 48.34 -54.07 72.17
N SER A 173 49.25 -53.19 71.80
CA SER A 173 48.95 -52.03 70.95
C SER A 173 49.89 -52.02 69.74
N TYR A 174 49.33 -51.71 68.58
CA TYR A 174 50.02 -51.62 67.30
C TYR A 174 49.81 -50.23 66.70
N GLU A 175 50.87 -49.63 66.19
CA GLU A 175 50.81 -48.42 65.37
C GLU A 175 50.83 -48.80 63.89
N VAL A 176 49.85 -48.31 63.16
CA VAL A 176 49.71 -48.49 61.71
C VAL A 176 50.31 -47.27 61.03
N ASN A 177 51.51 -47.43 60.48
CA ASN A 177 52.22 -46.38 59.76
C ASN A 177 51.61 -46.20 58.37
N SER A 178 51.40 -44.95 57.96
CA SER A 178 50.81 -44.62 56.67
C SER A 178 51.41 -43.36 56.03
N GLU A 179 51.27 -43.25 54.72
CA GLU A 179 51.64 -42.07 53.92
C GLU A 179 50.44 -41.58 53.12
N ILE A 180 50.29 -40.26 52.98
CA ILE A 180 49.23 -39.64 52.16
C ILE A 180 49.81 -39.36 50.77
N LYS A 181 49.25 -40.02 49.74
CA LYS A 181 49.62 -39.75 48.34
C LYS A 181 48.68 -38.71 47.76
N SER A 182 49.21 -37.55 47.37
CA SER A 182 48.42 -36.47 46.77
C SER A 182 47.96 -36.82 45.35
N VAL A 183 46.68 -36.59 45.06
CA VAL A 183 46.13 -36.72 43.71
C VAL A 183 46.41 -35.44 42.89
N PRO A 184 46.86 -35.54 41.62
CA PRO A 184 47.07 -34.39 40.75
C PRO A 184 45.83 -33.50 40.62
N LYS A 185 46.04 -32.20 40.43
CA LYS A 185 44.96 -31.23 40.18
C LYS A 185 45.06 -30.68 38.76
N HIS A 186 43.90 -30.49 38.14
CA HIS A 186 43.77 -30.00 36.78
C HIS A 186 42.83 -28.79 36.73
N LYS A 187 43.03 -27.96 35.72
CA LYS A 187 42.31 -26.70 35.52
C LYS A 187 41.14 -26.87 34.56
N ILE A 188 40.00 -26.27 34.88
CA ILE A 188 38.85 -26.11 33.97
C ILE A 188 38.70 -24.64 33.64
N SER A 189 38.82 -24.31 32.36
CA SER A 189 38.67 -22.94 31.83
C SER A 189 37.35 -22.81 31.07
N TYR A 190 36.61 -21.73 31.29
CA TYR A 190 35.28 -21.51 30.71
C TYR A 190 35.30 -20.38 29.68
N VAL A 191 35.06 -20.70 28.42
CA VAL A 191 34.91 -19.74 27.32
C VAL A 191 33.42 -19.50 27.10
N THR A 192 32.90 -18.40 27.64
CA THR A 192 31.45 -18.14 27.68
C THR A 192 30.85 -17.67 26.35
N ASN A 193 31.67 -17.46 25.30
CA ASN A 193 31.23 -17.04 23.97
C ASN A 193 30.21 -15.88 23.99
N GLY A 194 30.53 -14.83 24.77
CA GLY A 194 29.72 -13.61 24.89
C GLY A 194 28.73 -13.59 26.06
N GLY A 195 28.66 -14.64 26.88
CA GLY A 195 27.95 -14.60 28.17
C GLY A 195 28.80 -14.02 29.32
N SER A 196 28.18 -13.83 30.48
CA SER A 196 28.84 -13.38 31.71
C SER A 196 30.05 -14.25 32.07
N GLU A 197 31.11 -13.63 32.58
CA GLU A 197 32.35 -14.33 32.95
C GLU A 197 32.13 -15.39 34.04
N ILE A 198 32.88 -16.48 33.95
CA ILE A 198 32.89 -17.58 34.92
C ILE A 198 34.34 -17.83 35.32
N ALA A 199 34.58 -17.86 36.64
CA ALA A 199 35.91 -18.14 37.19
C ALA A 199 36.35 -19.57 36.88
N GLU A 200 37.65 -19.75 36.64
CA GLU A 200 38.24 -21.06 36.43
C GLU A 200 38.14 -21.93 37.70
N GLN A 201 38.04 -23.24 37.52
CA GLN A 201 38.05 -24.21 38.61
C GLN A 201 39.35 -25.02 38.61
N ILE A 202 39.85 -25.36 39.80
CA ILE A 202 40.98 -26.26 39.99
C ILE A 202 40.48 -27.47 40.78
N VAL A 203 40.39 -28.63 40.12
CA VAL A 203 39.75 -29.84 40.65
C VAL A 203 40.77 -30.98 40.66
N ALA A 204 40.76 -31.80 41.72
CA ALA A 204 41.62 -32.99 41.79
C ALA A 204 41.10 -34.07 40.82
N GLU A 205 42.00 -34.77 40.15
CA GLU A 205 41.69 -35.88 39.25
C GLU A 205 40.75 -36.90 39.93
N GLY A 206 39.76 -37.41 39.20
CA GLY A 206 38.78 -38.38 39.70
C GLY A 206 37.71 -37.81 40.66
N SER A 207 37.85 -36.56 41.12
CA SER A 207 36.83 -35.88 41.93
C SER A 207 35.67 -35.41 41.07
N VAL A 208 34.46 -35.38 41.63
CA VAL A 208 33.27 -34.86 40.93
C VAL A 208 33.44 -33.37 40.66
N ILE A 209 33.19 -32.96 39.41
CA ILE A 209 33.20 -31.55 39.01
C ILE A 209 31.84 -30.94 39.36
N THR A 210 31.83 -29.82 40.07
CA THR A 210 30.61 -29.03 40.26
C THR A 210 30.39 -28.12 39.06
N GLU A 211 29.29 -28.32 38.34
CA GLU A 211 28.88 -27.46 37.22
C GLU A 211 28.79 -25.99 37.67
N PRO A 212 29.36 -25.02 36.92
CA PRO A 212 29.29 -23.62 37.29
C PRO A 212 27.87 -23.07 37.12
N THR A 213 27.57 -21.95 37.79
CA THR A 213 26.34 -21.21 37.53
C THR A 213 26.25 -20.86 36.05
N GLN A 214 25.10 -21.12 35.43
CA GLN A 214 24.92 -20.85 34.01
C GLN A 214 25.25 -19.38 33.70
N PRO A 215 26.09 -19.12 32.69
CA PRO A 215 26.37 -17.77 32.27
C PRO A 215 25.08 -17.13 31.75
N LYS A 216 25.04 -15.81 31.70
CA LYS A 216 23.91 -15.06 31.12
C LYS A 216 24.37 -14.27 29.91
N ARG A 217 23.58 -14.34 28.83
CA ARG A 217 23.77 -13.55 27.61
C ARG A 217 22.42 -12.98 27.18
N THR A 218 22.29 -11.65 27.16
CA THR A 218 21.03 -10.98 26.81
C THR A 218 20.57 -11.39 25.42
N GLY A 219 19.31 -11.83 25.29
CA GLY A 219 18.72 -12.23 24.01
C GLY A 219 19.02 -13.67 23.57
N TYR A 220 19.71 -14.47 24.40
CA TYR A 220 20.07 -15.85 24.09
C TYR A 220 19.71 -16.82 25.24
N SER A 221 19.33 -18.04 24.88
CA SER A 221 19.20 -19.20 25.76
C SER A 221 20.51 -19.96 25.86
N PHE A 222 20.91 -20.35 27.07
CA PHE A 222 22.09 -21.17 27.31
C PHE A 222 21.78 -22.64 27.02
N GLU A 223 22.47 -23.24 26.05
CA GLU A 223 22.21 -24.61 25.58
C GLU A 223 23.17 -25.65 26.16
N GLY A 224 24.09 -25.23 27.03
CA GLY A 224 25.07 -26.10 27.68
C GLY A 224 26.52 -25.82 27.29
N TRP A 225 27.42 -26.61 27.90
CA TRP A 225 28.86 -26.56 27.68
C TRP A 225 29.31 -27.60 26.66
N TYR A 226 30.35 -27.28 25.91
CA TYR A 226 30.92 -28.13 24.86
C TYR A 226 32.43 -28.24 25.03
N SER A 227 32.99 -29.41 24.71
CA SER A 227 34.42 -29.68 24.87
C SER A 227 35.29 -29.19 23.69
N ASP A 228 34.65 -28.77 22.60
CA ASP A 228 35.30 -28.28 21.40
C ASP A 228 34.81 -26.87 21.03
N LYS A 229 35.71 -26.08 20.41
CA LYS A 229 35.43 -24.71 20.00
C LYS A 229 34.32 -24.61 18.93
N ASN A 230 34.08 -25.67 18.17
CA ASN A 230 33.06 -25.70 17.10
C ASN A 230 31.66 -26.11 17.61
N LEU A 231 31.51 -26.32 18.92
CA LEU A 231 30.24 -26.59 19.61
C LEU A 231 29.51 -27.84 19.09
N GLN A 232 30.26 -28.91 18.81
CA GLN A 232 29.73 -30.17 18.28
C GLN A 232 29.63 -31.27 19.34
N ILE A 233 30.53 -31.27 20.33
CA ILE A 233 30.65 -32.30 21.37
C ILE A 233 30.17 -31.74 22.70
N PRO A 234 28.91 -31.99 23.11
CA PRO A 234 28.40 -31.53 24.39
C PRO A 234 29.20 -32.15 25.52
N TYR A 235 29.49 -31.36 26.55
CA TYR A 235 30.20 -31.78 27.74
C TYR A 235 29.22 -32.05 28.86
N ILE A 236 29.32 -33.23 29.48
CA ILE A 236 28.51 -33.64 30.62
C ILE A 236 29.44 -33.69 31.83
N PHE A 237 29.11 -32.94 32.87
CA PHE A 237 29.92 -32.93 34.10
C PHE A 237 29.85 -34.28 34.81
N ASP A 238 31.02 -34.86 35.07
CA ASP A 238 31.20 -36.08 35.84
C ASP A 238 32.47 -35.92 36.71
N LYS A 239 33.45 -36.80 36.56
CA LYS A 239 34.72 -36.75 37.28
C LYS A 239 35.79 -36.01 36.49
N MET A 240 36.68 -35.34 37.20
CA MET A 240 37.80 -34.64 36.59
C MET A 240 38.76 -35.62 35.90
N PRO A 241 39.02 -35.50 34.59
CA PRO A 241 40.00 -36.33 33.89
C PRO A 241 41.43 -35.95 34.27
N SER A 242 42.40 -36.74 33.80
CA SER A 242 43.84 -36.56 34.05
C SER A 242 44.50 -35.44 33.22
N ASN A 243 43.73 -34.45 32.79
CA ASN A 243 44.19 -33.31 32.00
C ASN A 243 43.31 -32.07 32.22
N ASP A 244 43.86 -30.90 31.86
CA ASP A 244 43.11 -29.64 31.87
C ASP A 244 41.99 -29.65 30.83
N LEU A 245 40.90 -28.95 31.12
CA LEU A 245 39.72 -28.81 30.27
C LEU A 245 39.51 -27.35 29.86
N THR A 246 39.06 -27.14 28.63
CA THR A 246 38.50 -25.86 28.18
C THR A 246 37.12 -26.10 27.63
N LEU A 247 36.10 -25.49 28.24
CA LEU A 247 34.70 -25.69 27.92
C LEU A 247 34.13 -24.43 27.27
N TYR A 248 33.32 -24.60 26.23
CA TYR A 248 32.75 -23.53 25.42
C TYR A 248 31.24 -23.49 25.57
N ALA A 249 30.68 -22.32 25.89
CA ALA A 249 29.24 -22.15 26.00
C ALA A 249 28.58 -22.11 24.62
N LYS A 250 27.46 -22.83 24.47
CA LYS A 250 26.59 -22.73 23.29
C LYS A 250 25.35 -21.92 23.62
N TRP A 251 24.92 -21.13 22.64
CA TRP A 251 23.80 -20.20 22.75
C TRP A 251 22.84 -20.37 21.59
N SER A 252 21.54 -20.33 21.88
CA SER A 252 20.48 -20.21 20.88
C SER A 252 19.83 -18.84 21.00
N SER A 253 19.68 -18.11 19.89
CA SER A 253 18.99 -16.82 19.88
C SER A 253 17.53 -17.01 20.30
N LEU A 254 17.05 -16.17 21.23
CA LEU A 254 15.64 -16.16 21.59
C LEU A 254 14.81 -15.62 20.42
N SER A 255 13.59 -16.13 20.32
CA SER A 255 12.61 -15.69 19.33
C SER A 255 11.48 -14.97 20.04
N PHE A 256 10.99 -13.89 19.46
CA PHE A 256 9.93 -13.06 20.01
C PHE A 256 8.81 -12.89 18.99
N THR A 257 7.57 -12.83 19.49
CA THR A 257 6.41 -12.55 18.66
C THR A 257 6.26 -11.04 18.54
N VAL A 258 6.24 -10.55 17.31
CA VAL A 258 5.88 -9.17 16.97
C VAL A 258 4.47 -9.19 16.43
N ASN A 259 3.56 -8.52 17.14
CA ASN A 259 2.18 -8.35 16.70
C ASN A 259 2.02 -7.00 16.00
N PHE A 260 1.36 -7.01 14.86
CA PHE A 260 1.12 -5.83 14.03
C PHE A 260 -0.28 -5.31 14.27
N ASP A 261 -0.37 -4.13 14.87
CA ASP A 261 -1.62 -3.43 15.14
C ASP A 261 -1.83 -2.36 14.06
N GLY A 262 -2.83 -2.57 13.20
CA GLY A 262 -3.18 -1.63 12.13
C GLY A 262 -3.63 -0.25 12.64
N ASN A 263 -3.81 -0.07 13.96
CA ASN A 263 -4.52 1.06 14.54
C ASN A 263 -5.92 1.18 13.92
N GLU A 264 -6.24 2.29 13.25
CA GLU A 264 -7.50 2.47 12.53
C GLU A 264 -7.48 1.89 11.10
N GLY A 265 -6.37 1.27 10.68
CA GLY A 265 -6.26 0.50 9.43
C GLY A 265 -6.39 -1.00 9.66
N SER A 266 -6.42 -1.77 8.57
CA SER A 266 -6.45 -3.23 8.58
C SER A 266 -5.11 -3.83 8.15
N VAL A 267 -4.70 -4.88 8.88
CA VAL A 267 -3.55 -5.74 8.56
C VAL A 267 -4.13 -7.06 8.05
N ASN A 268 -3.50 -7.66 7.03
CA ASN A 268 -3.87 -9.00 6.60
C ASN A 268 -3.76 -9.98 7.78
N GLU A 269 -4.81 -10.76 8.05
CA GLU A 269 -4.85 -11.68 9.19
C GLU A 269 -3.69 -12.68 9.19
N ASN A 270 -3.25 -13.11 7.99
CA ASN A 270 -2.12 -14.03 7.84
C ASN A 270 -0.76 -13.39 8.14
N GLU A 271 -0.70 -12.07 8.27
CA GLU A 271 0.52 -11.30 8.53
C GLU A 271 0.42 -10.47 9.82
N ALA A 272 -0.66 -10.64 10.60
CA ALA A 272 -0.93 -9.88 11.82
C ALA A 272 0.10 -10.16 12.95
N SER A 273 0.93 -11.18 12.80
CA SER A 273 2.07 -11.43 13.68
C SER A 273 3.23 -12.08 12.95
N LYS A 274 4.44 -11.90 13.47
CA LYS A 274 5.67 -12.52 12.96
C LYS A 274 6.59 -12.92 14.10
N LEU A 275 7.30 -14.04 13.91
CA LEU A 275 8.40 -14.43 14.78
C LEU A 275 9.71 -13.78 14.31
N VAL A 276 10.41 -13.09 15.20
CA VAL A 276 11.71 -12.49 14.95
C VAL A 276 12.76 -13.04 15.91
N ARG A 277 14.03 -13.09 15.49
CA ARG A 277 15.14 -13.59 16.33
C ARG A 277 16.03 -12.44 16.80
N TYR A 278 16.47 -12.51 18.05
CA TYR A 278 17.41 -11.54 18.61
C TYR A 278 18.71 -11.46 17.78
N ASP A 279 19.24 -10.25 17.61
CA ASP A 279 20.43 -9.93 16.80
C ASP A 279 20.31 -10.18 15.28
N GLU A 280 19.13 -10.56 14.79
CA GLU A 280 18.80 -10.57 13.35
C GLU A 280 18.02 -9.31 12.95
N VAL A 281 17.87 -9.08 11.65
CA VAL A 281 17.00 -8.01 11.13
C VAL A 281 15.52 -8.44 11.21
N TYR A 282 14.59 -7.49 11.29
CA TYR A 282 13.15 -7.81 11.26
C TYR A 282 12.72 -8.47 9.94
N GLY A 283 13.40 -8.17 8.82
CA GLY A 283 13.04 -8.63 7.48
C GLY A 283 11.73 -8.03 6.98
N GLU A 284 11.14 -8.60 5.93
CA GLU A 284 9.91 -8.09 5.33
C GLU A 284 8.77 -7.92 6.36
N LEU A 285 8.13 -6.75 6.35
CA LEU A 285 7.05 -6.36 7.25
C LEU A 285 5.74 -6.24 6.46
N PRO A 286 4.58 -6.56 7.06
CA PRO A 286 3.30 -6.40 6.38
C PRO A 286 3.04 -4.94 6.03
N THR A 287 2.32 -4.72 4.93
CA THR A 287 1.85 -3.38 4.52
C THR A 287 0.36 -3.29 4.82
N PRO A 288 -0.04 -2.64 5.91
CA PRO A 288 -1.46 -2.48 6.24
C PRO A 288 -2.11 -1.47 5.30
N ILE A 289 -3.44 -1.52 5.22
CA ILE A 289 -4.24 -0.59 4.42
C ILE A 289 -5.20 0.20 5.31
N ARG A 290 -5.38 1.48 5.01
CA ARG A 290 -6.37 2.34 5.64
C ARG A 290 -6.93 3.29 4.59
N GLU A 291 -8.25 3.28 4.44
CA GLU A 291 -8.94 4.18 3.50
C GLU A 291 -8.56 5.64 3.79
N ASN A 292 -8.16 6.40 2.76
CA ASN A 292 -7.78 7.82 2.83
C ASN A 292 -6.45 8.16 3.54
N TYR A 293 -5.65 7.17 3.94
CA TYR A 293 -4.35 7.40 4.60
C TYR A 293 -3.21 6.64 3.92
N ARG A 294 -2.02 7.23 3.89
CA ARG A 294 -0.78 6.55 3.51
C ARG A 294 -0.13 5.95 4.74
N PHE A 295 0.41 4.74 4.58
CA PHE A 295 1.15 4.06 5.63
C PHE A 295 2.49 4.76 5.86
N ASN A 296 2.67 5.38 7.04
CA ASN A 296 3.89 6.09 7.41
C ASN A 296 5.00 5.14 7.91
N GLY A 297 4.61 3.93 8.33
CA GLY A 297 5.54 2.93 8.85
C GLY A 297 5.04 2.27 10.14
N TRP A 298 5.83 1.30 10.60
CA TRP A 298 5.62 0.59 11.85
C TRP A 298 6.36 1.30 12.99
N PHE A 299 5.66 1.59 14.07
CA PHE A 299 6.23 2.30 15.23
C PHE A 299 6.05 1.51 16.52
N THR A 300 6.94 1.75 17.48
CA THR A 300 6.88 1.10 18.80
C THR A 300 5.72 1.57 19.68
N GLU A 301 5.01 2.64 19.30
CA GLU A 301 3.90 3.22 20.04
C GLU A 301 2.74 3.63 19.11
N ARG A 302 1.54 3.73 19.66
CA ARG A 302 0.31 4.10 18.92
C ARG A 302 0.41 5.47 18.24
N ALA A 303 1.09 6.43 18.86
CA ALA A 303 1.43 7.74 18.30
C ALA A 303 2.87 8.10 18.71
N GLY A 304 3.73 8.49 17.76
CA GLY A 304 5.17 8.72 18.01
C GLY A 304 5.98 7.42 18.12
N GLY A 305 6.95 7.36 19.03
CA GLY A 305 7.82 6.19 19.19
C GLY A 305 8.92 6.08 18.13
N THR A 306 9.63 4.95 18.13
CA THR A 306 10.73 4.68 17.20
C THR A 306 10.21 3.92 15.98
N VAL A 307 10.65 4.31 14.78
CA VAL A 307 10.32 3.60 13.54
C VAL A 307 11.06 2.27 13.47
N ILE A 308 10.35 1.21 13.08
CA ILE A 308 10.89 -0.12 12.80
C ILE A 308 10.77 -0.39 11.30
N THR A 309 11.89 -0.76 10.70
CA THR A 309 12.01 -1.09 9.27
C THR A 309 12.46 -2.54 9.12
N SER A 310 12.46 -3.06 7.90
CA SER A 310 12.96 -4.41 7.61
C SER A 310 14.41 -4.62 8.04
N ASP A 311 15.22 -3.56 8.03
CA ASP A 311 16.65 -3.60 8.29
C ASP A 311 16.99 -3.30 9.76
N THR A 312 15.99 -2.97 10.59
CA THR A 312 16.18 -2.75 12.02
C THR A 312 16.65 -4.05 12.67
N ILE A 313 17.68 -3.99 13.53
CA ILE A 313 18.15 -5.15 14.29
C ILE A 313 17.27 -5.37 15.53
N VAL A 314 16.84 -6.61 15.72
CA VAL A 314 15.97 -7.04 16.82
C VAL A 314 16.75 -7.05 18.14
N LYS A 315 16.34 -6.17 19.07
CA LYS A 315 16.92 -6.03 20.42
C LYS A 315 15.83 -6.18 21.50
N LEU A 316 14.99 -7.20 21.36
CA LEU A 316 13.85 -7.45 22.25
C LEU A 316 14.23 -8.32 23.46
N ASP A 317 13.54 -8.11 24.58
CA ASP A 317 13.59 -8.96 25.77
C ASP A 317 12.24 -9.63 26.10
N LYS A 318 11.19 -9.30 25.34
CA LYS A 318 9.83 -9.85 25.38
C LYS A 318 9.10 -9.57 24.07
N ASP A 319 7.95 -10.22 23.88
CA ASP A 319 7.06 -9.95 22.74
C ASP A 319 6.69 -8.46 22.64
N GLN A 320 6.61 -7.96 21.41
CA GLN A 320 6.36 -6.56 21.10
C GLN A 320 5.10 -6.41 20.27
N LYS A 321 4.43 -5.27 20.42
CA LYS A 321 3.41 -4.81 19.48
C LYS A 321 3.94 -3.58 18.73
N LEU A 322 3.82 -3.60 17.41
CA LEU A 322 4.09 -2.46 16.55
C LEU A 322 2.77 -1.89 16.05
N TYR A 323 2.74 -0.58 15.89
CA TYR A 323 1.54 0.17 15.53
C TYR A 323 1.75 0.86 14.20
N ALA A 324 0.81 0.64 13.28
CA ALA A 324 0.80 1.33 12.01
C ALA A 324 0.48 2.81 12.26
N GLN A 325 1.36 3.70 11.83
CA GLN A 325 1.06 5.13 11.83
C GLN A 325 0.76 5.58 10.42
N TRP A 326 -0.08 6.61 10.35
CA TRP A 326 -0.78 6.99 9.15
C TRP A 326 -0.57 8.48 8.94
N ILE A 327 -0.26 8.85 7.71
CA ILE A 327 -0.34 10.24 7.27
C ILE A 327 -1.58 10.34 6.39
N LEU A 328 -2.39 11.39 6.58
CA LEU A 328 -3.53 11.63 5.71
C LEU A 328 -3.02 11.73 4.27
N LYS A 329 -3.63 11.01 3.32
CA LYS A 329 -3.26 11.15 1.90
C LYS A 329 -3.51 12.59 1.48
N ASP A 330 -2.61 13.14 0.69
CA ASP A 330 -2.79 14.49 0.20
C ASP A 330 -4.02 14.52 -0.72
N ILE A 331 -4.90 15.50 -0.48
CA ILE A 331 -6.08 15.71 -1.29
C ILE A 331 -5.67 16.57 -2.47
N ILE A 332 -5.93 16.10 -3.68
CA ILE A 332 -5.76 16.91 -4.86
C ILE A 332 -6.92 17.88 -4.96
N THR A 333 -6.59 19.16 -4.86
CA THR A 333 -7.54 20.24 -5.05
C THR A 333 -7.40 20.80 -6.46
N LYS A 334 -8.49 21.38 -6.97
CA LYS A 334 -8.53 22.03 -8.29
C LYS A 334 -7.41 23.05 -8.50
N ASP A 335 -6.96 23.70 -7.42
CA ASP A 335 -5.97 24.77 -7.45
C ASP A 335 -4.53 24.27 -7.68
N MET A 336 -4.27 22.96 -7.53
CA MET A 336 -2.95 22.36 -7.77
C MET A 336 -2.73 21.94 -9.23
N ILE A 337 -3.79 21.98 -10.06
CA ILE A 337 -3.76 21.53 -11.45
C ILE A 337 -3.82 22.74 -12.37
N THR A 338 -2.77 22.97 -13.15
CA THR A 338 -2.80 23.93 -14.25
C THR A 338 -3.06 23.19 -15.54
N ILE A 339 -4.23 23.45 -16.15
CA ILE A 339 -4.56 22.98 -17.49
C ILE A 339 -4.15 24.08 -18.45
N SER A 340 -3.15 23.81 -19.28
CA SER A 340 -2.74 24.69 -20.36
C SER A 340 -2.91 23.96 -21.68
N ALA A 341 -3.80 24.46 -22.54
CA ALA A 341 -3.76 24.06 -23.94
C ALA A 341 -2.44 24.61 -24.51
N GLU A 342 -1.50 23.74 -24.88
CA GLU A 342 -0.33 24.19 -25.61
C GLU A 342 -0.78 24.65 -27.01
N ASP A 343 -0.42 25.88 -27.38
CA ASP A 343 -0.42 26.38 -28.76
C ASP A 343 0.58 25.55 -29.58
N SER A 344 0.22 24.30 -29.91
CA SER A 344 1.10 23.39 -30.62
C SER A 344 0.73 23.34 -32.11
N VAL A 345 1.75 23.63 -32.91
CA VAL A 345 1.73 23.75 -34.37
C VAL A 345 1.20 22.47 -35.02
N PHE A 346 0.19 22.64 -35.88
CA PHE A 346 -0.51 21.59 -36.59
C PHE A 346 0.37 20.82 -37.59
N ALA A 347 0.54 19.51 -37.38
CA ALA A 347 1.01 18.57 -38.40
C ALA A 347 -0.17 17.75 -38.93
N GLU A 348 -0.11 17.35 -40.21
CA GLU A 348 -1.20 16.82 -41.05
C GLU A 348 -1.97 15.63 -40.43
N ASP A 349 -1.38 14.95 -39.44
CA ASP A 349 -1.90 13.73 -38.81
C ASP A 349 -1.85 13.74 -37.26
N LYS A 350 -1.57 14.88 -36.61
CA LYS A 350 -1.49 14.99 -35.14
C LYS A 350 -2.34 16.15 -34.60
N TYR A 351 -3.36 15.79 -33.81
CA TYR A 351 -4.21 16.69 -33.06
C TYR A 351 -3.45 17.26 -31.85
N PRO A 352 -3.83 18.45 -31.32
CA PRO A 352 -3.13 19.08 -30.20
C PRO A 352 -3.08 18.15 -28.99
N GLU A 353 -1.87 17.92 -28.47
CA GLU A 353 -1.70 17.28 -27.17
C GLU A 353 -2.01 18.33 -26.10
N ILE A 354 -3.08 18.14 -25.32
CA ILE A 354 -3.29 18.97 -24.13
C ILE A 354 -2.26 18.53 -23.09
N SER A 355 -1.27 19.39 -22.85
CA SER A 355 -0.35 19.21 -21.74
C SER A 355 -1.05 19.61 -20.44
N TYR A 356 -0.99 18.76 -19.42
CA TYR A 356 -1.29 19.15 -18.06
C TYR A 356 0.02 19.25 -17.29
N SER A 357 0.17 20.29 -16.49
CA SER A 357 1.29 20.37 -15.53
C SER A 357 0.70 20.42 -14.13
N ALA A 358 1.01 19.39 -13.35
CA ALA A 358 0.82 19.39 -11.91
C ALA A 358 2.21 19.28 -11.28
N GLU A 359 2.63 20.31 -10.54
CA GLU A 359 3.95 20.32 -9.90
C GLU A 359 3.97 19.22 -8.82
N GLY A 360 4.70 18.13 -9.07
CA GLY A 360 4.86 17.01 -8.12
C GLY A 360 3.78 15.92 -8.17
N ILE A 361 2.95 15.86 -9.21
CA ILE A 361 1.88 14.86 -9.33
C ILE A 361 1.92 14.18 -10.72
N GLU A 362 2.12 12.87 -10.73
CA GLU A 362 2.18 12.03 -11.94
C GLU A 362 0.85 11.27 -12.17
N ASP A 363 0.63 10.74 -13.38
CA ASP A 363 -0.40 9.75 -13.76
C ASP A 363 -1.89 10.19 -13.84
N PHE A 364 -2.22 11.33 -14.44
CA PHE A 364 -3.61 11.63 -14.79
C PHE A 364 -3.99 11.10 -16.18
N LYS A 365 -5.21 10.57 -16.31
CA LYS A 365 -5.85 10.33 -17.61
C LYS A 365 -6.72 11.52 -17.94
N VAL A 366 -6.48 12.09 -19.12
CA VAL A 366 -7.32 13.13 -19.69
C VAL A 366 -8.29 12.47 -20.66
N MET A 367 -9.57 12.68 -20.43
CA MET A 367 -10.63 12.20 -21.31
C MET A 367 -11.38 13.39 -21.89
N TYR A 368 -11.78 13.24 -23.14
CA TYR A 368 -12.48 14.24 -23.92
C TYR A 368 -13.86 13.72 -24.30
N LYS A 369 -14.82 14.61 -24.30
CA LYS A 369 -16.14 14.34 -24.84
C LYS A 369 -16.61 15.57 -25.58
N ARG A 370 -16.78 15.47 -26.90
CA ARG A 370 -17.37 16.57 -27.66
C ARG A 370 -18.83 16.70 -27.26
N GLN A 371 -19.21 17.92 -26.90
CA GLN A 371 -20.59 18.20 -26.53
C GLN A 371 -21.54 17.83 -27.67
N ASN A 372 -22.63 17.13 -27.33
CA ASN A 372 -23.77 16.79 -28.20
C ASN A 372 -23.46 15.92 -29.44
N ILE A 373 -22.24 15.39 -29.59
CA ILE A 373 -21.87 14.44 -30.66
C ILE A 373 -21.34 13.14 -30.08
N ASP A 374 -20.38 13.23 -29.16
CA ASP A 374 -19.80 12.03 -28.57
C ASP A 374 -20.74 11.54 -27.45
N THR A 375 -21.10 10.26 -27.49
CA THR A 375 -21.90 9.63 -26.42
C THR A 375 -21.03 9.22 -25.23
N ASP A 376 -19.76 8.90 -25.50
CA ASP A 376 -18.79 8.37 -24.54
C ASP A 376 -17.54 9.24 -24.43
N TRP A 377 -16.81 9.06 -23.34
CA TRP A 377 -15.51 9.71 -23.11
C TRP A 377 -14.41 8.97 -23.90
N SER A 378 -13.57 9.71 -24.62
CA SER A 378 -12.40 9.18 -25.35
C SER A 378 -11.10 9.74 -24.77
N ASP A 379 -10.00 9.00 -24.87
CA ASP A 379 -8.64 9.47 -24.54
C ASP A 379 -8.04 10.36 -25.65
N THR A 380 -8.75 10.53 -26.77
CA THR A 380 -8.36 11.38 -27.90
C THR A 380 -9.50 12.31 -28.32
N ALA A 381 -9.19 13.59 -28.57
CA ALA A 381 -10.15 14.53 -29.14
C ALA A 381 -10.07 14.51 -30.69
N HIS A 382 -11.21 14.29 -31.37
CA HIS A 382 -11.25 14.12 -32.82
C HIS A 382 -12.11 15.15 -33.55
N GLY A 383 -11.53 16.19 -34.18
CA GLY A 383 -12.22 17.15 -35.08
C GLY A 383 -12.66 18.46 -34.40
N ALA A 384 -13.30 19.37 -35.13
CA ALA A 384 -13.70 20.69 -34.59
C ALA A 384 -14.93 20.63 -33.66
N GLY A 385 -14.97 21.49 -32.62
CA GLY A 385 -16.08 21.59 -31.67
C GLY A 385 -15.66 21.95 -30.25
N ILE A 386 -16.64 22.10 -29.36
CA ILE A 386 -16.41 22.36 -27.93
C ILE A 386 -16.35 21.01 -27.18
N TYR A 387 -15.33 20.86 -26.36
CA TYR A 387 -15.05 19.65 -25.59
C TYR A 387 -15.21 19.89 -24.10
N ASP A 388 -15.85 18.92 -23.45
CA ASP A 388 -15.71 18.71 -22.02
C ASP A 388 -14.43 17.89 -21.78
N VAL A 389 -13.75 18.21 -20.68
CA VAL A 389 -12.54 17.52 -20.25
C VAL A 389 -12.82 16.87 -18.91
N ARG A 390 -12.57 15.57 -18.83
CA ARG A 390 -12.63 14.81 -17.59
C ARG A 390 -11.23 14.36 -17.22
N LEU A 391 -10.77 14.80 -16.05
CA LEU A 391 -9.54 14.33 -15.45
C LEU A 391 -9.89 13.22 -14.47
N VAL A 392 -9.35 12.02 -14.73
CA VAL A 392 -9.47 10.90 -13.80
C VAL A 392 -8.10 10.42 -13.37
N ARG A 393 -8.00 10.09 -12.09
CA ARG A 393 -6.88 9.34 -11.54
C ARG A 393 -7.40 8.31 -10.55
N ASP A 394 -6.94 7.09 -10.73
CA ASP A 394 -7.25 5.98 -9.84
C ASP A 394 -6.62 6.22 -8.46
N GLU A 395 -7.19 5.63 -7.41
CA GLU A 395 -6.59 5.72 -6.08
C GLU A 395 -5.21 5.04 -6.05
N CYS A 396 -4.21 5.71 -5.47
CA CYS A 396 -2.88 5.14 -5.27
C CYS A 396 -2.40 5.30 -3.82
N ASN A 397 -1.15 4.90 -3.55
CA ASN A 397 -0.57 4.93 -2.21
C ASN A 397 -0.42 6.34 -1.64
N ASP A 398 -0.17 7.34 -2.49
CA ASP A 398 0.14 8.70 -2.05
C ASP A 398 -1.07 9.63 -2.04
N TYR A 399 -2.09 9.34 -2.85
CA TYR A 399 -3.19 10.25 -3.07
C TYR A 399 -4.55 9.56 -3.15
N GLN A 400 -5.61 10.30 -2.81
CA GLN A 400 -6.98 9.84 -3.01
C GLN A 400 -7.35 9.78 -4.51
N LYS A 401 -8.39 8.99 -4.81
CA LYS A 401 -9.04 8.99 -6.13
C LYS A 401 -9.48 10.41 -6.48
N PHE A 402 -9.27 10.80 -7.73
CA PHE A 402 -9.68 12.11 -8.23
C PHE A 402 -10.47 11.94 -9.53
N ASP A 403 -11.62 12.60 -9.62
CA ASP A 403 -12.49 12.63 -10.79
C ASP A 403 -13.12 14.01 -10.88
N ALA A 404 -12.78 14.75 -11.93
CA ALA A 404 -13.31 16.08 -12.15
C ALA A 404 -13.68 16.25 -13.61
N VAL A 405 -14.91 16.72 -13.85
CA VAL A 405 -15.40 17.13 -15.16
C VAL A 405 -15.37 18.65 -15.21
N PHE A 406 -14.71 19.16 -16.22
CA PHE A 406 -14.68 20.56 -16.57
C PHE A 406 -15.44 20.69 -17.89
N THR A 407 -16.44 21.57 -17.93
CA THR A 407 -17.29 21.76 -19.11
C THR A 407 -16.82 22.94 -19.95
N SER A 408 -16.97 22.83 -21.27
CA SER A 408 -16.64 23.91 -22.23
C SER A 408 -15.21 24.45 -22.10
N VAL A 409 -14.26 23.57 -21.79
CA VAL A 409 -12.88 23.94 -21.39
C VAL A 409 -11.99 24.22 -22.58
N PHE A 410 -12.31 23.58 -23.70
CA PHE A 410 -11.46 23.52 -24.87
C PHE A 410 -12.32 23.56 -26.13
N GLU A 411 -12.01 24.50 -27.02
CA GLU A 411 -12.60 24.59 -28.35
C GLU A 411 -11.53 24.17 -29.36
N ILE A 412 -11.79 23.09 -30.10
CA ILE A 412 -11.01 22.81 -31.31
C ILE A 412 -11.64 23.63 -32.43
N SER A 413 -11.13 24.84 -32.67
CA SER A 413 -11.47 25.61 -33.86
C SER A 413 -10.70 25.04 -35.07
N LYS A 414 -11.33 24.97 -36.25
CA LYS A 414 -10.74 24.36 -37.46
C LYS A 414 -9.67 25.22 -38.15
N SER A 415 -8.81 25.94 -37.42
CA SER A 415 -7.73 26.76 -37.99
C SER A 415 -6.60 25.97 -38.68
N SER A 416 -6.78 24.68 -38.96
CA SER A 416 -5.77 23.85 -39.63
C SER A 416 -6.37 22.84 -40.59
N ARG A 417 -6.77 23.31 -41.77
CA ARG A 417 -6.63 22.49 -42.98
C ARG A 417 -5.88 23.29 -44.03
N THR A 418 -4.68 22.82 -44.36
CA THR A 418 -4.11 23.07 -45.69
C THR A 418 -4.92 22.22 -46.67
N ILE A 419 -5.54 22.82 -47.68
CA ILE A 419 -6.01 22.06 -48.84
C ILE A 419 -4.75 21.75 -49.66
N SER A 420 -4.27 20.51 -49.58
CA SER A 420 -3.17 20.05 -50.43
C SER A 420 -3.65 19.94 -51.88
N GLY A 421 -2.95 20.63 -52.78
CA GLY A 421 -3.21 20.54 -54.23
C GLY A 421 -2.85 21.77 -55.06
N TRP A 422 -2.59 22.93 -54.45
CA TRP A 422 -2.24 24.13 -55.21
C TRP A 422 -1.14 24.93 -54.52
N THR A 423 0.05 24.98 -55.12
CA THR A 423 1.10 25.96 -54.80
C THR A 423 0.71 27.32 -55.38
N PRO A 424 0.39 28.35 -54.58
CA PRO A 424 0.13 29.68 -55.11
C PRO A 424 1.46 30.33 -55.46
N THR A 425 1.78 30.35 -56.75
CA THR A 425 2.72 31.32 -57.29
C THR A 425 1.98 32.66 -57.48
N VAL A 426 2.51 33.70 -56.84
CA VAL A 426 2.25 35.14 -57.06
C VAL A 426 1.14 35.81 -56.21
N LYS A 427 1.59 36.52 -55.15
CA LYS A 427 1.05 37.81 -54.67
C LYS A 427 -0.34 37.83 -54.00
N ASP A 428 -0.59 36.92 -53.06
CA ASP A 428 -1.81 36.92 -52.25
C ASP A 428 -1.66 37.73 -50.94
N VAL A 429 -2.68 38.53 -50.62
CA VAL A 429 -2.80 39.27 -49.35
C VAL A 429 -3.51 38.38 -48.35
N TYR A 430 -2.84 38.06 -47.24
CA TYR A 430 -3.43 37.33 -46.11
C TYR A 430 -4.60 38.11 -45.52
N LYS A 431 -5.79 37.49 -45.48
CA LYS A 431 -6.98 38.06 -44.86
C LYS A 431 -7.24 37.43 -43.52
N VAL A 432 -7.64 38.25 -42.58
CA VAL A 432 -7.90 37.84 -41.21
C VAL A 432 -9.31 38.26 -40.82
N ASN A 433 -10.08 37.32 -40.24
CA ASN A 433 -11.39 37.62 -39.66
C ASN A 433 -11.24 37.60 -38.13
N LEU A 434 -11.51 38.70 -37.44
CA LEU A 434 -11.51 38.78 -35.96
C LEU A 434 -12.88 38.35 -35.45
N LEU A 435 -12.97 37.29 -34.64
CA LEU A 435 -14.14 37.00 -33.81
C LEU A 435 -13.78 37.36 -32.35
N ALA A 436 -14.32 38.47 -31.84
CA ALA A 436 -14.03 38.90 -30.48
C ALA A 436 -14.91 38.14 -29.46
N THR A 437 -14.42 37.02 -28.92
CA THR A 437 -15.18 36.15 -28.00
C THR A 437 -15.34 36.71 -26.59
N GLU A 438 -14.43 37.59 -26.14
CA GLU A 438 -14.43 38.16 -24.77
C GLU A 438 -15.00 39.58 -24.65
N LEU A 439 -15.75 40.08 -25.64
CA LEU A 439 -16.40 41.38 -25.43
C LEU A 439 -17.57 41.21 -24.46
N PRO A 440 -17.77 42.09 -23.47
CA PRO A 440 -18.82 41.89 -22.49
C PRO A 440 -20.17 42.15 -23.16
N ARG A 441 -20.99 41.11 -23.37
CA ARG A 441 -22.42 41.34 -23.65
C ARG A 441 -23.17 41.65 -22.35
N ASP A 442 -22.66 41.12 -21.23
CA ASP A 442 -23.41 41.01 -19.98
C ASP A 442 -23.23 42.18 -19.01
N ILE A 443 -22.48 43.23 -19.39
CA ILE A 443 -22.31 44.42 -18.54
C ILE A 443 -23.53 45.36 -18.65
N TYR A 444 -24.29 45.30 -19.76
CA TYR A 444 -25.42 46.19 -19.99
C TYR A 444 -26.73 45.41 -20.08
N LYS A 445 -27.59 45.57 -19.06
CA LYS A 445 -28.91 44.89 -18.94
C LYS A 445 -30.09 45.75 -19.41
N GLY A 446 -29.85 46.82 -20.18
CA GLY A 446 -30.89 47.70 -20.71
C GLY A 446 -31.42 47.27 -22.09
N ASP A 447 -32.37 48.02 -22.64
CA ASP A 447 -33.02 47.77 -23.93
C ASP A 447 -32.26 48.35 -25.16
N GLY A 448 -31.08 48.93 -24.93
CA GLY A 448 -30.19 49.44 -25.97
C GLY A 448 -29.42 48.38 -26.75
N THR A 449 -29.06 48.70 -27.99
CA THR A 449 -28.26 47.85 -28.89
C THR A 449 -26.76 48.08 -28.67
N VAL A 450 -25.97 47.01 -28.50
CA VAL A 450 -24.51 47.10 -28.41
C VAL A 450 -23.89 46.99 -29.81
N GLU A 451 -23.06 47.95 -30.18
CA GLU A 451 -22.36 48.01 -31.47
C GLU A 451 -20.83 48.06 -31.28
N TYR A 452 -20.11 47.52 -32.26
CA TYR A 452 -18.67 47.35 -32.30
C TYR A 452 -18.09 47.98 -33.58
N ALA A 453 -16.90 48.56 -33.50
CA ALA A 453 -16.16 49.05 -34.66
C ALA A 453 -14.65 48.80 -34.48
N ILE A 454 -13.89 48.85 -35.57
CA ILE A 454 -12.42 48.75 -35.52
C ILE A 454 -11.74 49.96 -36.16
N SER A 455 -10.56 50.31 -35.65
CA SER A 455 -9.71 51.37 -36.19
C SER A 455 -8.26 50.92 -36.28
N THR A 456 -7.50 51.42 -37.25
CA THR A 456 -6.04 51.23 -37.32
C THR A 456 -5.26 52.36 -36.64
N SER A 457 -5.93 53.44 -36.24
CA SER A 457 -5.31 54.67 -35.73
C SER A 457 -5.47 54.87 -34.21
N GLY A 458 -6.08 53.91 -33.50
CA GLY A 458 -6.43 54.04 -32.08
C GLY A 458 -7.50 55.11 -31.79
N SER A 459 -8.00 55.79 -32.83
CA SER A 459 -9.06 56.80 -32.73
C SER A 459 -10.41 56.17 -33.00
N ILE A 460 -11.45 56.67 -32.33
CA ILE A 460 -12.84 56.19 -32.47
C ILE A 460 -13.28 56.31 -33.94
N PRO A 461 -13.71 55.21 -34.59
CA PRO A 461 -14.22 55.23 -35.96
C PRO A 461 -15.49 56.07 -36.10
N THR A 462 -15.59 56.86 -37.19
CA THR A 462 -16.80 57.59 -37.56
C THR A 462 -17.79 56.75 -38.38
N GLU A 463 -17.34 55.62 -38.90
CA GLU A 463 -18.08 54.67 -39.74
C GLU A 463 -17.62 53.23 -39.43
N GLY A 464 -18.37 52.21 -39.88
CA GLY A 464 -18.03 50.80 -39.65
C GLY A 464 -18.49 50.22 -38.31
N TRP A 465 -19.45 50.85 -37.63
CA TRP A 465 -20.12 50.30 -36.45
C TRP A 465 -21.11 49.20 -36.84
N GLN A 466 -21.07 48.07 -36.14
CA GLN A 466 -21.88 46.88 -36.40
C GLN A 466 -22.21 46.14 -35.10
N GLU A 467 -23.37 45.50 -34.99
CA GLU A 467 -23.69 44.63 -33.84
C GLU A 467 -22.85 43.34 -33.81
N SER A 468 -22.23 43.01 -34.94
CA SER A 468 -21.40 41.81 -35.12
C SER A 468 -20.02 41.97 -34.47
N ARG A 469 -19.57 40.91 -33.79
CA ARG A 469 -18.19 40.79 -33.26
C ARG A 469 -17.21 40.22 -34.28
N SER A 470 -17.69 39.92 -35.49
CA SER A 470 -16.91 39.40 -36.60
C SER A 470 -16.48 40.53 -37.53
N PHE A 471 -15.17 40.81 -37.59
CA PHE A 471 -14.61 41.80 -38.53
C PHE A 471 -13.85 41.09 -39.63
N MET A 472 -14.24 41.30 -40.88
CA MET A 472 -13.73 40.53 -42.03
C MET A 472 -12.68 41.29 -42.85
N ASN A 473 -11.83 40.55 -43.57
CA ASN A 473 -10.86 41.06 -44.56
C ASN A 473 -9.82 42.05 -43.99
N LEU A 474 -9.39 41.85 -42.75
CA LEU A 474 -8.35 42.66 -42.12
C LEU A 474 -7.01 42.46 -42.81
N LYS A 475 -6.26 43.56 -42.95
CA LYS A 475 -4.94 43.55 -43.57
C LYS A 475 -3.92 42.96 -42.60
N SER A 476 -3.35 41.82 -42.98
CA SER A 476 -2.26 41.20 -42.23
C SER A 476 -1.10 42.17 -41.95
N GLY A 477 -0.54 42.06 -40.74
CA GLY A 477 0.55 42.92 -40.25
C GLY A 477 0.13 44.32 -39.79
N SER A 478 -1.18 44.61 -39.71
CA SER A 478 -1.70 45.88 -39.19
C SER A 478 -2.26 45.71 -37.78
N ASN A 479 -2.07 46.71 -36.91
CA ASN A 479 -2.70 46.74 -35.59
C ASN A 479 -4.11 47.32 -35.71
N TYR A 480 -5.08 46.65 -35.10
CA TYR A 480 -6.47 47.09 -35.04
C TYR A 480 -6.91 47.29 -33.59
N TYR A 481 -7.65 48.36 -33.33
CA TYR A 481 -8.24 48.71 -32.05
C TYR A 481 -9.75 48.51 -32.14
N VAL A 482 -10.33 47.78 -31.19
CA VAL A 482 -11.78 47.53 -31.13
C VAL A 482 -12.44 48.55 -30.23
N PHE A 483 -13.55 49.13 -30.71
CA PHE A 483 -14.38 50.08 -30.00
C PHE A 483 -15.76 49.48 -29.78
N VAL A 484 -16.36 49.78 -28.63
CA VAL A 484 -17.71 49.35 -28.27
C VAL A 484 -18.55 50.56 -27.88
N ARG A 485 -19.81 50.59 -28.30
CA ARG A 485 -20.82 51.58 -27.87
C ARG A 485 -22.18 50.92 -27.63
N VAL A 486 -23.05 51.62 -26.92
CA VAL A 486 -24.44 51.24 -26.72
C VAL A 486 -25.35 52.34 -27.31
N THR A 487 -26.30 51.96 -28.15
CA THR A 487 -27.31 52.85 -28.73
C THR A 487 -28.68 52.53 -28.13
N GLU A 488 -29.19 53.39 -27.26
CA GLU A 488 -30.55 53.33 -26.70
C GLU A 488 -31.54 54.10 -27.59
N ARG A 489 -32.82 53.69 -27.66
CA ARG A 489 -33.81 54.37 -28.51
C ARG A 489 -34.33 55.67 -27.88
N GLU A 490 -34.40 56.71 -28.71
CA GLU A 490 -35.01 58.05 -28.61
C GLU A 490 -34.96 58.92 -27.33
N ASN A 491 -34.45 58.54 -26.15
CA ASN A 491 -34.44 59.51 -25.02
C ASN A 491 -33.33 59.46 -23.96
N TYR A 492 -32.20 58.78 -24.19
CA TYR A 492 -31.06 58.87 -23.26
C TYR A 492 -29.72 58.89 -24.01
N LEU A 493 -28.79 59.72 -23.52
CA LEU A 493 -27.53 60.09 -24.16
C LEU A 493 -26.67 58.86 -24.50
N ALA A 494 -26.16 58.77 -25.74
CA ALA A 494 -25.15 57.79 -26.13
C ALA A 494 -23.97 57.82 -25.13
N ALA A 495 -23.67 56.69 -24.50
CA ALA A 495 -22.50 56.57 -23.63
C ALA A 495 -21.22 56.76 -24.46
N PRO A 496 -20.17 57.40 -23.91
CA PRO A 496 -18.90 57.57 -24.63
C PRO A 496 -18.30 56.21 -24.98
N ALA A 497 -17.80 56.07 -26.22
CA ALA A 497 -17.15 54.84 -26.67
C ALA A 497 -15.95 54.51 -25.78
N ILE A 498 -15.90 53.28 -25.24
CA ILE A 498 -14.81 52.80 -24.40
C ILE A 498 -13.85 52.02 -25.31
N GLY A 499 -12.63 52.52 -25.48
CA GLY A 499 -11.57 51.81 -26.20
C GLY A 499 -10.80 50.87 -25.27
N SER A 500 -10.51 49.66 -25.73
CA SER A 500 -9.56 48.75 -25.06
C SER A 500 -8.13 49.04 -25.53
N ASN A 501 -7.18 49.11 -24.59
CA ASN A 501 -5.74 49.25 -24.87
C ASN A 501 -5.04 47.89 -25.04
N VAL A 502 -5.79 46.77 -25.05
CA VAL A 502 -5.24 45.42 -25.16
C VAL A 502 -5.12 45.04 -26.63
N ALA A 503 -3.91 44.77 -27.10
CA ALA A 503 -3.68 44.22 -28.43
C ALA A 503 -4.08 42.74 -28.45
N THR A 504 -5.13 42.40 -29.19
CA THR A 504 -5.57 41.01 -29.41
C THR A 504 -4.90 40.46 -30.68
N ALA A 505 -4.22 39.33 -30.58
CA ALA A 505 -3.68 38.63 -31.74
C ALA A 505 -4.83 38.05 -32.58
N ILE A 506 -4.79 38.25 -33.89
CA ILE A 506 -5.89 37.91 -34.81
C ILE A 506 -5.43 36.79 -35.76
N THR A 507 -6.16 35.67 -35.81
CA THR A 507 -5.91 34.54 -36.72
C THR A 507 -6.90 34.53 -37.89
N GLY A 508 -6.39 34.38 -39.11
CA GLY A 508 -7.16 34.49 -40.34
C GLY A 508 -7.36 33.17 -41.07
N SER A 509 -8.42 33.08 -41.87
CA SER A 509 -8.59 32.03 -42.87
C SER A 509 -8.23 32.51 -44.26
N ILE A 510 -7.72 31.56 -45.05
CA ILE A 510 -7.54 31.70 -46.49
C ILE A 510 -8.86 31.25 -47.15
N THR A 511 -9.64 32.18 -47.69
CA THR A 511 -10.61 31.83 -48.74
C THR A 511 -9.87 31.82 -50.07
N GLY A 512 -9.82 30.64 -50.73
CA GLY A 512 -9.34 30.54 -52.10
C GLY A 512 -10.11 31.49 -53.01
N ASN A 513 -9.48 31.94 -54.10
CA ASN A 513 -10.07 32.86 -55.07
C ASN A 513 -11.42 32.31 -55.58
N THR A 514 -12.52 32.83 -55.05
CA THR A 514 -13.81 32.72 -55.71
C THR A 514 -13.79 33.65 -56.92
N LYS A 515 -13.76 33.07 -58.12
CA LYS A 515 -13.92 33.85 -59.35
C LYS A 515 -15.39 34.30 -59.42
N TRP A 516 -15.61 35.58 -59.20
CA TRP A 516 -16.89 36.22 -59.47
C TRP A 516 -16.68 37.47 -60.30
N GLU A 517 -17.68 37.81 -61.11
CA GLU A 517 -17.62 38.94 -62.04
C GLU A 517 -18.73 39.95 -61.73
N PRO A 518 -18.38 41.16 -61.24
CA PRO A 518 -19.34 42.25 -61.11
C PRO A 518 -19.72 42.80 -62.49
N ARG A 519 -21.02 42.92 -62.71
CA ARG A 519 -21.58 43.50 -63.92
C ARG A 519 -22.63 44.54 -63.56
N ILE A 520 -22.86 45.48 -64.46
CA ILE A 520 -23.91 46.47 -64.35
C ILE A 520 -24.65 46.54 -65.68
N GLN A 521 -25.97 46.38 -65.63
CA GLN A 521 -26.84 46.70 -66.76
C GLN A 521 -27.16 48.20 -66.72
N ILE A 522 -27.04 48.90 -67.84
CA ILE A 522 -27.27 50.35 -67.90
C ILE A 522 -28.24 50.65 -69.05
N LYS A 523 -29.36 51.30 -68.71
CA LYS A 523 -30.33 51.76 -69.70
C LYS A 523 -30.15 53.26 -70.00
N THR A 524 -29.88 53.60 -71.26
CA THR A 524 -29.58 54.97 -71.72
C THR A 524 -30.78 55.58 -72.44
N PHE A 525 -31.25 56.75 -71.99
CA PHE A 525 -32.34 57.48 -72.66
C PHE A 525 -31.85 58.68 -73.50
N ASP A 526 -30.61 59.13 -73.29
CA ASP A 526 -29.96 60.20 -74.05
C ASP A 526 -28.48 59.87 -74.23
N GLY A 527 -28.08 59.59 -75.47
CA GLY A 527 -26.80 58.94 -75.77
C GLY A 527 -25.57 59.81 -75.59
N THR A 528 -24.39 59.18 -75.54
CA THR A 528 -23.10 59.89 -75.41
C THR A 528 -21.94 59.13 -76.06
N ASP A 529 -21.00 59.86 -76.67
CA ASP A 529 -19.70 59.31 -77.09
C ASP A 529 -18.66 59.33 -75.96
N ARG A 530 -19.04 59.80 -74.77
CA ARG A 530 -18.14 59.95 -73.62
C ARG A 530 -17.78 58.59 -73.04
N ALA A 531 -16.53 58.46 -72.60
CA ALA A 531 -16.12 57.29 -71.84
C ALA A 531 -16.77 57.31 -70.45
N ILE A 532 -17.57 56.27 -70.19
CA ILE A 532 -18.19 56.00 -68.90
C ILE A 532 -17.32 55.02 -68.14
N HIS A 533 -17.12 55.28 -66.85
CA HIS A 533 -16.30 54.46 -65.98
C HIS A 533 -17.11 53.99 -64.79
N GLY A 534 -16.95 52.72 -64.43
CA GLY A 534 -17.57 52.10 -63.27
C GLY A 534 -16.55 51.74 -62.19
N THR A 535 -16.97 51.89 -60.94
CA THR A 535 -16.36 51.30 -59.75
C THR A 535 -17.45 50.77 -58.82
N TYR A 536 -17.11 49.83 -57.95
CA TYR A 536 -17.97 49.36 -56.87
C TYR A 536 -17.23 49.52 -55.53
N GLY A 537 -17.98 49.83 -54.49
CA GLY A 537 -17.49 50.06 -53.13
C GLY A 537 -17.99 48.98 -52.19
N PHE A 538 -17.18 48.68 -51.18
CA PHE A 538 -17.48 47.68 -50.14
C PHE A 538 -17.88 48.37 -48.83
N TYR A 539 -18.49 47.61 -47.91
CA TYR A 539 -18.88 48.12 -46.58
C TYR A 539 -17.71 48.56 -45.69
N ASP A 540 -16.48 48.11 -45.98
CA ASP A 540 -15.27 48.55 -45.28
C ASP A 540 -14.71 49.89 -45.85
N GLY A 541 -15.40 50.50 -46.80
CA GLY A 541 -15.01 51.75 -47.44
C GLY A 541 -14.02 51.61 -48.60
N ASN A 542 -13.53 50.40 -48.89
CA ASN A 542 -12.65 50.18 -50.04
C ASN A 542 -13.43 50.20 -51.36
N TRP A 543 -12.76 50.60 -52.44
CA TRP A 543 -13.33 50.70 -53.78
C TRP A 543 -12.51 49.89 -54.78
N SER A 544 -13.19 49.32 -55.77
CA SER A 544 -12.53 48.66 -56.89
C SER A 544 -11.85 49.65 -57.82
N SER A 545 -10.97 49.11 -58.68
CA SER A 545 -10.30 49.91 -59.71
C SER A 545 -11.29 50.50 -60.72
N ARG A 546 -11.07 51.77 -61.04
CA ARG A 546 -11.80 52.49 -62.10
C ARG A 546 -11.69 51.75 -63.43
N THR A 547 -12.83 51.30 -63.94
CA THR A 547 -12.90 50.56 -65.21
C THR A 547 -13.66 51.36 -66.25
N LYS A 548 -13.08 51.56 -67.44
CA LYS A 548 -13.84 52.05 -68.59
C LYS A 548 -14.83 50.98 -69.02
N LEU A 549 -16.11 51.33 -69.00
CA LEU A 549 -17.19 50.44 -69.42
C LEU A 549 -17.19 50.36 -70.94
N THR A 550 -17.02 49.15 -71.47
CA THR A 550 -17.00 48.87 -72.91
C THR A 550 -17.77 47.58 -73.19
N GLY A 551 -18.77 47.66 -74.06
CA GLY A 551 -19.59 46.55 -74.51
C GLY A 551 -19.22 46.10 -75.93
N ASN A 552 -20.16 45.45 -76.61
CA ASN A 552 -20.02 45.02 -78.00
C ASN A 552 -20.70 46.05 -78.92
N GLY A 553 -19.92 46.97 -79.51
CA GLY A 553 -20.44 47.95 -80.49
C GLY A 553 -20.18 49.39 -80.07
N ASN A 554 -21.03 50.32 -80.53
CA ASN A 554 -21.10 51.65 -79.97
C ASN A 554 -21.87 51.55 -78.64
N ASP A 555 -21.25 52.02 -77.56
CA ASP A 555 -21.83 51.96 -76.22
C ASP A 555 -22.55 53.27 -75.87
N PHE A 556 -23.64 53.18 -75.10
CA PHE A 556 -24.36 54.33 -74.55
C PHE A 556 -25.06 55.19 -75.60
N GLU A 557 -25.55 54.58 -76.66
CA GLU A 557 -26.47 55.20 -77.61
C GLU A 557 -27.86 55.37 -76.99
N LYS A 558 -28.66 56.25 -77.59
CA LYS A 558 -30.03 56.47 -77.15
C LYS A 558 -30.87 55.19 -77.34
N GLY A 559 -31.33 54.62 -76.23
CA GLY A 559 -32.16 53.42 -76.21
C GLY A 559 -31.42 52.14 -75.79
N ASP A 560 -30.10 52.20 -75.60
CA ASP A 560 -29.29 51.06 -75.18
C ASP A 560 -29.70 50.53 -73.80
N ASP A 561 -29.63 49.22 -73.62
CA ASP A 561 -29.87 48.50 -72.36
C ASP A 561 -28.85 47.34 -72.25
N ASP A 562 -27.59 47.73 -72.08
CA ASP A 562 -26.44 46.83 -72.21
C ASP A 562 -25.79 46.47 -70.88
N TYR A 563 -25.07 45.34 -70.89
CA TYR A 563 -24.30 44.86 -69.75
C TYR A 563 -22.83 45.22 -69.88
N TYR A 564 -22.28 45.82 -68.82
CA TYR A 564 -20.88 46.18 -68.74
C TYR A 564 -20.21 45.48 -67.56
N THR A 565 -19.03 44.91 -67.81
CA THR A 565 -18.20 44.30 -66.75
C THR A 565 -17.32 45.37 -66.11
N ILE A 566 -17.34 45.46 -64.79
CA ILE A 566 -16.40 46.31 -64.05
C ILE A 566 -15.17 45.46 -63.70
N LYS A 567 -14.01 45.82 -64.23
CA LYS A 567 -12.76 45.08 -64.04
C LYS A 567 -12.20 45.42 -62.66
N GLY A 568 -12.18 44.41 -61.82
CA GLY A 568 -11.51 44.43 -60.53
C GLY A 568 -11.50 43.00 -60.02
N TRP A 569 -10.31 42.48 -59.74
CA TRP A 569 -10.16 41.19 -59.07
C TRP A 569 -9.57 41.39 -57.70
N GLY A 570 -9.98 40.48 -56.83
CA GLY A 570 -9.15 40.06 -55.73
C GLY A 570 -9.78 40.44 -54.41
N ASN A 571 -10.08 39.41 -53.63
CA ASN A 571 -10.09 39.47 -52.17
C ASN A 571 -11.43 39.95 -51.53
N TYR A 572 -12.37 40.48 -52.31
CA TYR A 572 -13.79 40.72 -51.99
C TYR A 572 -14.67 39.46 -51.99
N ASP A 573 -15.51 39.20 -50.98
CA ASP A 573 -16.72 38.40 -51.18
C ASP A 573 -17.82 39.28 -51.82
N PRO A 574 -18.61 38.75 -52.77
CA PRO A 574 -19.55 39.56 -53.54
C PRO A 574 -20.67 40.20 -52.70
N TRP A 575 -21.02 39.59 -51.56
CA TRP A 575 -22.02 40.16 -50.65
C TRP A 575 -21.55 41.41 -49.89
N MET A 576 -20.26 41.77 -49.97
CA MET A 576 -19.74 42.99 -49.36
C MET A 576 -19.94 44.24 -50.22
N ILE A 577 -20.42 44.10 -51.46
CA ILE A 577 -20.64 45.25 -52.32
C ILE A 577 -21.82 46.06 -51.78
N SER A 578 -21.52 47.30 -51.36
CA SER A 578 -22.48 48.23 -50.77
C SER A 578 -22.80 49.39 -51.68
N LYS A 579 -21.92 49.71 -52.63
CA LYS A 579 -22.03 50.92 -53.46
C LYS A 579 -21.58 50.67 -54.90
N TYR A 580 -22.17 51.40 -55.83
CA TYR A 580 -21.64 51.57 -57.18
C TYR A 580 -21.40 53.04 -57.47
N ARG A 581 -20.36 53.31 -58.24
CA ARG A 581 -20.05 54.65 -58.71
C ARG A 581 -19.84 54.67 -60.20
N LEU A 582 -20.51 55.60 -60.85
CA LEU A 582 -20.29 55.94 -62.25
C LEU A 582 -19.60 57.29 -62.37
N GLU A 583 -18.62 57.36 -63.25
CA GLU A 583 -17.79 58.55 -63.54
C GLU A 583 -17.70 58.75 -65.06
N PHE A 584 -17.66 60.01 -65.53
CA PHE A 584 -17.70 60.35 -66.95
C PHE A 584 -16.63 61.41 -67.26
N ASP A 585 -15.86 61.23 -68.33
CA ASP A 585 -14.75 62.14 -68.68
C ASP A 585 -15.24 63.47 -69.26
N HIS A 586 -14.64 64.61 -68.91
CA HIS A 586 -15.08 65.94 -69.36
C HIS A 586 -14.99 66.15 -70.87
N LEU A 587 -16.12 66.45 -71.52
CA LEU A 587 -16.18 67.00 -72.87
C LEU A 587 -17.25 68.10 -72.94
N VAL A 588 -16.87 69.27 -73.45
CA VAL A 588 -17.76 70.44 -73.53
C VAL A 588 -18.88 70.17 -74.54
N GLY A 589 -20.14 70.25 -74.10
CA GLY A 589 -21.32 70.23 -74.98
C GLY A 589 -22.03 68.89 -75.18
N GLN A 590 -21.57 67.79 -74.58
CA GLN A 590 -22.26 66.49 -74.63
C GLN A 590 -22.59 65.96 -73.22
N GLY A 591 -23.89 65.74 -72.98
CA GLY A 591 -24.39 65.11 -71.76
C GLY A 591 -24.74 63.64 -72.00
N TRP A 592 -25.10 62.93 -70.93
CA TRP A 592 -25.54 61.53 -70.98
C TRP A 592 -26.78 61.34 -70.10
N GLY A 593 -27.81 60.66 -70.59
CA GLY A 593 -29.05 60.38 -69.87
C GLY A 593 -29.16 58.92 -69.47
N CYS A 594 -29.16 58.65 -68.17
CA CYS A 594 -29.35 57.30 -67.63
C CYS A 594 -30.77 57.14 -67.07
N GLU A 595 -31.48 56.11 -67.52
CA GLU A 595 -32.83 55.77 -67.06
C GLU A 595 -32.74 54.95 -65.77
N ASN A 596 -32.03 53.81 -65.80
CA ASN A 596 -31.83 52.95 -64.65
C ASN A 596 -30.54 52.12 -64.76
N LEU A 597 -30.13 51.60 -63.60
CA LEU A 597 -28.98 50.71 -63.44
C LEU A 597 -29.43 49.42 -62.75
N LYS A 598 -28.90 48.27 -63.18
CA LYS A 598 -29.12 46.97 -62.49
C LYS A 598 -27.78 46.29 -62.23
N PRO A 599 -27.22 46.44 -61.02
CA PRO A 599 -26.03 45.72 -60.62
C PRO A 599 -26.32 44.21 -60.54
N LEU A 600 -25.38 43.38 -60.99
CA LEU A 600 -25.41 41.93 -60.77
C LEU A 600 -24.00 41.35 -60.55
N VAL A 601 -23.93 40.16 -59.96
CA VAL A 601 -22.72 39.37 -59.84
C VAL A 601 -22.96 37.99 -60.44
N GLU A 602 -22.01 37.51 -61.23
CA GLU A 602 -21.93 36.12 -61.67
C GLU A 602 -20.96 35.35 -60.75
N TYR A 603 -21.44 34.28 -60.11
CA TYR A 603 -20.70 33.45 -59.15
C TYR A 603 -21.08 31.97 -59.35
N ASN A 604 -20.11 31.08 -59.62
CA ASN A 604 -20.35 29.64 -59.82
C ASN A 604 -21.56 29.32 -60.73
N ASP A 605 -21.63 29.96 -61.90
CA ASP A 605 -22.71 29.87 -62.89
C ASP A 605 -24.10 30.37 -62.42
N GLN A 606 -24.21 30.90 -61.21
CA GLN A 606 -25.40 31.62 -60.72
C GLN A 606 -25.28 33.13 -60.98
N ARG A 607 -26.43 33.76 -61.29
CA ARG A 607 -26.57 35.21 -61.45
C ARG A 607 -27.37 35.78 -60.30
N ILE A 608 -26.71 36.58 -59.47
CA ILE A 608 -27.33 37.24 -58.33
C ILE A 608 -27.50 38.71 -58.70
N ARG A 609 -28.74 39.21 -58.65
CA ARG A 609 -29.09 40.56 -59.08
C ARG A 609 -29.41 41.42 -57.86
N ALA A 610 -28.85 42.61 -57.81
CA ALA A 610 -29.30 43.61 -56.86
C ALA A 610 -30.60 44.30 -57.34
N SER A 611 -31.22 45.06 -56.44
CA SER A 611 -32.37 45.92 -56.76
C SER A 611 -32.02 46.91 -57.88
N GLN A 612 -32.99 47.16 -58.77
CA GLN A 612 -32.87 48.20 -59.80
C GLN A 612 -32.76 49.59 -59.14
N ILE A 613 -31.87 50.41 -59.69
CA ILE A 613 -31.67 51.80 -59.27
C ILE A 613 -32.25 52.70 -60.36
N ASP A 614 -33.36 53.38 -60.06
CA ASP A 614 -33.97 54.34 -60.97
C ASP A 614 -33.18 55.66 -60.93
N VAL A 615 -32.55 56.01 -62.06
CA VAL A 615 -31.70 57.20 -62.18
C VAL A 615 -32.45 58.38 -62.77
N ASN A 616 -33.14 58.16 -63.90
CA ASN A 616 -33.97 59.12 -64.63
C ASN A 616 -33.38 60.54 -64.72
N LYS A 617 -32.07 60.64 -64.98
CA LYS A 617 -31.33 61.90 -64.91
C LYS A 617 -30.36 62.06 -66.07
N LYS A 618 -30.28 63.29 -66.59
CA LYS A 618 -29.26 63.72 -67.56
C LYS A 618 -28.08 64.37 -66.84
N PHE A 619 -26.87 63.93 -67.17
CA PHE A 619 -25.61 64.39 -66.62
C PHE A 619 -24.88 65.27 -67.64
N ASN A 620 -24.54 66.51 -67.26
CA ASN A 620 -24.02 67.53 -68.17
C ASN A 620 -22.56 67.97 -67.85
N SER A 621 -21.96 67.47 -66.78
CA SER A 621 -20.59 67.80 -66.34
C SER A 621 -20.00 66.63 -65.54
N ASP A 622 -18.73 66.72 -65.13
CA ASP A 622 -18.04 65.67 -64.38
C ASP A 622 -18.70 65.52 -63.01
N GLN A 623 -19.53 64.48 -62.89
CA GLN A 623 -20.20 64.13 -61.65
C GLN A 623 -19.78 62.72 -61.26
N ASN A 624 -19.28 62.59 -60.04
CA ASN A 624 -19.12 61.30 -59.38
C ASN A 624 -20.45 60.99 -58.69
N ILE A 625 -21.18 60.00 -59.19
CA ILE A 625 -22.47 59.63 -58.61
C ILE A 625 -22.31 58.28 -57.95
N ILE A 626 -22.66 58.24 -56.67
CA ILE A 626 -22.59 57.05 -55.84
C ILE A 626 -24.02 56.62 -55.55
N TYR A 627 -24.30 55.34 -55.77
CA TYR A 627 -25.56 54.70 -55.44
C TYR A 627 -25.32 53.58 -54.45
N ASP A 628 -26.15 53.51 -53.41
CA ASP A 628 -26.16 52.41 -52.46
C ASP A 628 -26.84 51.17 -53.07
N VAL A 629 -26.36 49.98 -52.69
CA VAL A 629 -26.81 48.69 -53.22
C VAL A 629 -27.01 47.71 -52.07
N THR A 630 -28.20 47.10 -52.01
CA THR A 630 -28.57 46.17 -50.93
C THR A 630 -28.77 44.73 -51.40
N GLY A 631 -29.04 44.49 -52.69
CA GLY A 631 -29.41 43.16 -53.17
C GLY A 631 -28.27 42.16 -53.43
N PHE A 632 -27.04 42.46 -52.99
CA PHE A 632 -25.97 41.46 -52.91
C PHE A 632 -25.78 40.89 -51.51
N GLN A 633 -26.45 41.44 -50.49
CA GLN A 633 -26.41 40.91 -49.15
C GLN A 633 -26.77 39.42 -49.14
N ARG A 634 -26.06 38.65 -48.33
CA ARG A 634 -26.30 37.20 -48.23
C ARG A 634 -27.66 36.95 -47.57
N VAL A 635 -28.43 36.02 -48.14
CA VAL A 635 -29.70 35.53 -47.59
C VAL A 635 -29.56 34.05 -47.29
N ILE A 636 -29.95 33.66 -46.06
CA ILE A 636 -30.13 32.25 -45.66
C ILE A 636 -31.57 31.88 -46.01
N GLU A 637 -31.73 30.97 -46.97
CA GLU A 637 -33.04 30.52 -47.45
C GLU A 637 -33.61 29.42 -46.55
N GLU A 638 -32.78 28.49 -46.07
CA GLU A 638 -33.21 27.33 -45.27
C GLU A 638 -32.11 26.87 -44.28
N VAL A 639 -32.51 26.15 -43.23
CA VAL A 639 -31.60 25.53 -42.24
C VAL A 639 -31.90 24.03 -42.08
N GLY A 640 -30.87 23.19 -42.10
CA GLY A 640 -30.94 21.77 -42.48
C GLY A 640 -31.38 20.77 -41.41
N ASN A 641 -32.04 21.21 -40.34
CA ASN A 641 -32.83 20.34 -39.43
C ASN A 641 -34.25 20.90 -39.21
N PHE A 642 -34.62 21.95 -39.94
CA PHE A 642 -35.90 22.64 -39.77
C PHE A 642 -36.71 22.74 -41.08
N SER A 643 -36.28 22.04 -42.14
CA SER A 643 -36.99 21.91 -43.42
C SER A 643 -38.00 20.76 -43.39
N SER A 644 -39.00 20.81 -44.27
CA SER A 644 -40.08 19.82 -44.34
C SER A 644 -39.74 18.56 -45.17
N THR A 645 -38.49 18.35 -45.60
CA THR A 645 -38.17 17.32 -46.61
C THR A 645 -36.91 16.48 -46.34
N GLY A 646 -36.67 16.02 -45.11
CA GLY A 646 -35.91 14.77 -44.92
C GLY A 646 -35.17 14.62 -43.59
N GLU A 647 -35.74 13.78 -42.72
CA GLU A 647 -35.12 13.06 -41.59
C GLU A 647 -34.42 13.89 -40.49
N ASP A 648 -35.21 14.81 -39.92
CA ASP A 648 -35.48 15.02 -38.48
C ASP A 648 -36.02 16.44 -38.28
N GLY A 649 -37.06 16.76 -39.07
CA GLY A 649 -37.63 18.09 -39.13
C GLY A 649 -38.27 18.49 -37.80
N ILE A 650 -37.97 19.70 -37.33
CA ILE A 650 -38.62 20.29 -36.16
C ILE A 650 -40.15 20.13 -36.21
N LEU A 651 -40.69 19.57 -35.12
CA LEU A 651 -42.11 19.60 -34.79
C LEU A 651 -42.59 21.06 -34.72
N THR A 652 -43.41 21.47 -35.68
CA THR A 652 -44.09 22.78 -35.63
C THR A 652 -45.22 22.79 -34.59
N ASN A 653 -45.64 21.62 -34.12
CA ASN A 653 -46.70 21.43 -33.14
C ASN A 653 -46.30 20.34 -32.13
N ILE A 654 -46.44 20.62 -30.83
CA ILE A 654 -46.27 19.66 -29.73
C ILE A 654 -47.62 19.53 -29.01
N ASN A 655 -48.18 18.32 -28.98
CA ASN A 655 -49.43 18.03 -28.25
C ASN A 655 -49.12 17.29 -26.93
N LEU A 656 -49.31 17.98 -25.80
CA LEU A 656 -48.98 17.47 -24.47
C LEU A 656 -49.94 16.38 -23.94
N ASN A 657 -50.93 15.97 -24.73
CA ASN A 657 -51.80 14.82 -24.45
C ASN A 657 -51.22 13.50 -25.00
N ASN A 658 -50.07 13.54 -25.69
CA ASN A 658 -49.38 12.34 -26.15
C ASN A 658 -48.63 11.67 -24.99
N GLU A 659 -49.04 10.45 -24.63
CA GLU A 659 -48.52 9.69 -23.47
C GLU A 659 -47.04 9.28 -23.56
N ASN A 660 -46.39 9.47 -24.72
CA ASN A 660 -44.98 9.10 -24.94
C ASN A 660 -44.02 10.30 -25.04
N LEU A 661 -44.40 11.50 -24.57
CA LEU A 661 -43.51 12.66 -24.60
C LEU A 661 -42.52 12.67 -23.43
N ALA A 662 -41.28 13.03 -23.74
CA ALA A 662 -40.25 13.25 -22.73
C ALA A 662 -40.59 14.48 -21.87
N GLU A 663 -40.19 14.46 -20.59
CA GLU A 663 -40.39 15.59 -19.65
C GLU A 663 -39.74 16.88 -20.14
N VAL A 664 -38.59 16.73 -20.82
CA VAL A 664 -37.88 17.81 -21.52
C VAL A 664 -37.73 17.42 -22.98
N TYR A 665 -38.24 18.25 -23.88
CA TYR A 665 -38.03 18.09 -25.30
C TYR A 665 -36.83 18.92 -25.74
N THR A 666 -35.78 18.26 -26.24
CA THR A 666 -34.57 18.91 -26.73
C THR A 666 -34.40 18.66 -28.22
N PHE A 667 -34.12 19.72 -28.96
CA PHE A 667 -33.79 19.66 -30.37
C PHE A 667 -32.43 20.33 -30.61
N THR A 668 -31.63 19.78 -31.53
CA THR A 668 -30.29 20.28 -31.86
C THR A 668 -30.19 20.63 -33.35
N TYR A 669 -29.71 21.83 -33.63
CA TYR A 669 -29.35 22.27 -34.96
C TYR A 669 -27.96 21.77 -35.34
N ASN A 670 -27.86 21.11 -36.49
CA ASN A 670 -26.62 20.53 -37.02
C ASN A 670 -25.82 21.49 -37.91
N GLY A 671 -26.15 22.78 -37.94
CA GLY A 671 -25.37 23.79 -38.67
C GLY A 671 -25.62 23.85 -40.18
N LYS A 672 -26.29 22.88 -40.79
CA LYS A 672 -26.56 22.90 -42.23
C LYS A 672 -27.38 24.14 -42.62
N VAL A 673 -26.97 24.87 -43.67
CA VAL A 673 -27.70 26.04 -44.18
C VAL A 673 -27.74 26.04 -45.69
N ARG A 674 -28.83 26.57 -46.27
CA ARG A 674 -28.93 26.93 -47.69
C ARG A 674 -28.81 28.44 -47.82
N ASP A 675 -27.80 28.92 -48.56
CA ASP A 675 -27.67 30.33 -48.92
C ASP A 675 -27.84 30.56 -50.43
N GLN A 676 -28.12 31.81 -50.81
CA GLN A 676 -28.35 32.21 -52.20
C GLN A 676 -27.13 32.09 -53.14
N TYR A 677 -25.93 31.77 -52.62
CA TYR A 677 -24.67 31.65 -53.35
C TYR A 677 -24.22 30.17 -53.51
N ALA A 678 -24.96 29.21 -52.95
CA ALA A 678 -24.65 27.79 -52.98
C ALA A 678 -25.42 27.02 -54.06
N LEU A 679 -24.77 26.03 -54.68
CA LEU A 679 -25.42 25.09 -55.60
C LEU A 679 -25.98 23.87 -54.84
N PRO A 680 -27.13 23.32 -55.27
CA PRO A 680 -27.60 22.00 -54.82
C PRO A 680 -26.60 20.91 -55.18
N VAL A 681 -26.22 20.04 -54.24
CA VAL A 681 -25.46 18.82 -54.56
C VAL A 681 -26.40 17.64 -54.55
N VAL A 682 -26.55 16.94 -55.68
CA VAL A 682 -27.36 15.71 -55.74
C VAL A 682 -26.49 14.54 -55.31
N ILE A 683 -26.86 13.89 -54.21
CA ILE A 683 -26.23 12.67 -53.71
C ILE A 683 -27.13 11.48 -54.04
N ILE A 684 -26.52 10.44 -54.59
CA ILE A 684 -27.19 9.19 -54.91
C ILE A 684 -26.63 8.13 -53.97
N ASP A 685 -27.49 7.63 -53.08
CA ASP A 685 -27.20 6.50 -52.22
C ASP A 685 -28.15 5.33 -52.55
N GLY A 686 -27.60 4.31 -53.21
CA GLY A 686 -28.39 3.19 -53.73
C GLY A 686 -29.39 3.62 -54.81
N GLU A 687 -30.68 3.28 -54.64
CA GLU A 687 -31.77 3.69 -55.55
C GLU A 687 -32.34 5.09 -55.22
N ASN A 688 -31.91 5.71 -54.12
CA ASN A 688 -32.42 7.01 -53.68
C ASN A 688 -31.48 8.15 -54.08
N SER A 689 -32.04 9.16 -54.74
CA SER A 689 -31.38 10.45 -54.94
C SER A 689 -31.95 11.46 -53.96
N TYR A 690 -31.11 12.02 -53.09
CA TYR A 690 -31.48 13.19 -52.30
C TYR A 690 -30.57 14.34 -52.63
N ILE A 691 -31.08 15.55 -52.44
CA ILE A 691 -30.31 16.75 -52.71
C ILE A 691 -29.73 17.20 -51.37
N GLU A 692 -28.43 17.03 -51.18
CA GLU A 692 -27.70 17.61 -50.06
C GLU A 692 -27.44 19.08 -50.40
N TYR A 693 -28.16 19.97 -49.73
CA TYR A 693 -27.97 21.41 -49.88
C TYR A 693 -27.01 21.93 -48.82
N ALA A 694 -25.90 22.46 -49.31
CA ALA A 694 -25.10 23.55 -48.75
C ALA A 694 -24.40 23.33 -47.39
N TYR A 695 -23.25 24.00 -47.29
CA TYR A 695 -22.21 23.76 -46.31
C TYR A 695 -22.70 23.91 -44.86
N ASP A 696 -22.01 23.28 -43.91
CA ASP A 696 -22.31 23.38 -42.48
C ASP A 696 -21.85 24.76 -41.94
N ALA A 697 -22.76 25.59 -41.45
CA ALA A 697 -22.45 26.90 -40.87
C ALA A 697 -21.49 26.82 -39.67
N TYR A 698 -21.44 25.70 -38.95
CA TYR A 698 -20.43 25.46 -37.90
C TYR A 698 -19.05 25.13 -38.47
N ASP A 699 -18.98 24.63 -39.71
CA ASP A 699 -17.70 24.44 -40.44
C ASP A 699 -17.12 25.75 -41.01
N HIS A 700 -17.82 26.88 -40.86
CA HIS A 700 -17.47 28.19 -41.41
C HIS A 700 -17.59 29.30 -40.34
N TYR A 701 -17.16 30.54 -40.64
CA TYR A 701 -17.23 31.70 -39.72
C TYR A 701 -18.66 32.19 -39.40
N ASP A 702 -19.67 31.39 -39.74
CA ASP A 702 -21.07 31.78 -39.86
C ASP A 702 -21.99 31.05 -38.89
N ALA A 703 -21.42 30.42 -37.86
CA ALA A 703 -22.19 29.73 -36.84
C ALA A 703 -23.27 30.68 -36.27
N PRO A 704 -24.57 30.34 -36.39
CA PRO A 704 -25.62 31.19 -35.89
C PRO A 704 -25.68 31.12 -34.36
N SER A 705 -26.01 32.25 -33.74
CA SER A 705 -26.51 32.25 -32.36
C SER A 705 -27.97 31.83 -32.35
N MET A 706 -28.33 30.91 -31.47
CA MET A 706 -29.69 30.43 -31.29
C MET A 706 -30.33 31.07 -30.06
N TYR A 707 -31.61 31.44 -30.16
CA TYR A 707 -32.43 31.83 -29.01
C TYR A 707 -33.86 31.31 -29.15
N ILE A 708 -34.53 31.13 -28.01
CA ILE A 708 -35.93 30.73 -27.95
C ILE A 708 -36.69 31.65 -26.99
N GLU A 709 -37.92 31.98 -27.35
CA GLU A 709 -38.78 32.86 -26.57
C GLU A 709 -40.25 32.42 -26.70
N ALA A 710 -40.98 32.37 -25.59
CA ALA A 710 -42.41 32.15 -25.60
C ALA A 710 -43.16 33.45 -25.89
N ASP A 711 -44.37 33.35 -26.45
CA ASP A 711 -45.27 34.47 -26.68
C ASP A 711 -45.68 35.23 -25.39
N LYS A 712 -45.38 34.65 -24.21
CA LYS A 712 -45.52 35.27 -22.89
C LYS A 712 -44.25 35.07 -22.07
N ASP A 713 -43.60 36.17 -21.68
CA ASP A 713 -42.32 36.18 -20.96
C ASP A 713 -42.25 35.25 -19.73
N LYS A 714 -43.36 35.08 -19.02
CA LYS A 714 -43.43 34.20 -17.83
C LYS A 714 -43.15 32.73 -18.14
N TYR A 715 -43.28 32.30 -19.39
CA TYR A 715 -42.98 30.94 -19.83
C TYR A 715 -41.50 30.74 -20.21
N ASN A 716 -40.74 31.83 -20.39
CA ASN A 716 -39.32 31.76 -20.79
C ASN A 716 -38.46 31.01 -19.76
N GLN A 717 -38.84 30.99 -18.48
CA GLN A 717 -38.12 30.23 -17.44
C GLN A 717 -38.19 28.70 -17.61
N TYR A 718 -39.08 28.20 -18.47
CA TYR A 718 -39.21 26.77 -18.79
C TYR A 718 -38.51 26.40 -20.10
N LEU A 719 -37.85 27.38 -20.72
CA LEU A 719 -37.07 27.23 -21.93
C LEU A 719 -35.60 27.34 -21.55
N ASP A 720 -34.78 26.48 -22.13
CA ASP A 720 -33.33 26.54 -22.03
C ASP A 720 -32.74 26.44 -23.42
N TYR A 721 -31.60 27.08 -23.64
CA TYR A 721 -30.92 27.04 -24.93
C TYR A 721 -29.41 27.09 -24.77
N THR A 722 -28.73 26.33 -25.62
CA THR A 722 -27.29 26.40 -25.82
C THR A 722 -27.00 27.11 -27.14
N ILE A 723 -25.74 27.08 -27.58
CA ILE A 723 -25.34 27.68 -28.85
C ILE A 723 -26.02 27.00 -30.07
N ASN A 724 -26.41 25.74 -29.96
CA ASN A 724 -26.97 24.96 -31.07
C ASN A 724 -28.15 24.06 -30.70
N SER A 725 -28.60 24.05 -29.46
CA SER A 725 -29.75 23.26 -29.03
C SER A 725 -30.71 24.09 -28.21
N ILE A 726 -31.98 23.69 -28.24
CA ILE A 726 -33.02 24.25 -27.38
C ILE A 726 -33.75 23.12 -26.69
N SER A 727 -34.01 23.33 -25.41
CA SER A 727 -34.76 22.45 -24.53
C SER A 727 -36.01 23.15 -24.01
N ILE A 728 -37.14 22.43 -24.02
CA ILE A 728 -38.42 22.90 -23.48
C ILE A 728 -38.81 21.93 -22.37
N ASN A 729 -38.96 22.42 -21.14
CA ASN A 729 -39.49 21.63 -20.04
C ASN A 729 -41.01 21.51 -20.19
N LEU A 730 -41.45 20.48 -20.90
CA LEU A 730 -42.85 20.27 -21.26
C LEU A 730 -43.70 20.01 -20.02
N ALA A 731 -43.17 19.32 -19.02
CA ALA A 731 -43.90 19.00 -17.79
C ALA A 731 -44.24 20.27 -16.98
N ASN A 732 -43.25 21.11 -16.71
CA ASN A 732 -43.45 22.35 -15.95
C ASN A 732 -44.22 23.39 -16.77
N LEU A 733 -43.99 23.47 -18.08
CA LEU A 733 -44.72 24.36 -18.97
C LEU A 733 -46.21 23.98 -19.00
N LYS A 734 -46.55 22.69 -19.06
CA LYS A 734 -47.94 22.19 -18.99
C LYS A 734 -48.63 22.65 -17.70
N GLU A 735 -47.99 22.40 -16.55
CA GLU A 735 -48.55 22.75 -15.24
C GLU A 735 -48.88 24.24 -15.15
N VAL A 736 -48.01 25.10 -15.66
CA VAL A 736 -48.19 26.55 -15.58
C VAL A 736 -49.23 27.04 -16.59
N MET A 737 -49.27 26.46 -17.79
CA MET A 737 -50.32 26.75 -18.77
C MET A 737 -51.71 26.34 -18.27
N GLU A 738 -51.84 25.19 -17.60
CA GLU A 738 -53.08 24.75 -16.95
C GLU A 738 -53.50 25.70 -15.83
N ASN A 739 -52.57 26.12 -14.97
CA ASN A 739 -52.82 27.09 -13.91
C ASN A 739 -53.25 28.47 -14.45
N ASP A 740 -52.79 28.83 -15.64
CA ASP A 740 -53.15 30.07 -16.33
C ASP A 740 -54.45 29.98 -17.15
N GLY A 741 -55.02 28.78 -17.30
CA GLY A 741 -56.18 28.52 -18.16
C GLY A 741 -55.91 28.67 -19.65
N VAL A 742 -54.68 28.41 -20.09
CA VAL A 742 -54.20 28.56 -21.47
C VAL A 742 -53.97 27.18 -22.08
N THR A 743 -54.70 26.83 -23.15
CA THR A 743 -54.58 25.52 -23.81
C THR A 743 -53.53 25.47 -24.92
N SER A 744 -52.95 26.61 -25.30
CA SER A 744 -51.90 26.70 -26.32
C SER A 744 -51.01 27.93 -26.12
N THR A 745 -49.70 27.79 -26.37
CA THR A 745 -48.70 28.87 -26.40
C THR A 745 -47.78 28.68 -27.60
N ASN A 746 -47.36 29.79 -28.18
CA ASN A 746 -46.36 29.79 -29.25
C ASN A 746 -44.98 30.01 -28.66
N ILE A 747 -44.02 29.21 -29.13
CA ILE A 747 -42.62 29.38 -28.80
C ILE A 747 -41.84 29.66 -30.08
N GLU A 748 -41.23 30.83 -30.14
CA GLU A 748 -40.43 31.31 -31.25
C GLU A 748 -38.97 30.88 -31.09
N VAL A 749 -38.47 30.10 -32.04
CA VAL A 749 -37.06 29.74 -32.19
C VAL A 749 -36.44 30.64 -33.25
N THR A 750 -35.39 31.36 -32.90
CA THR A 750 -34.68 32.18 -33.86
C THR A 750 -33.18 31.85 -33.90
N LEU A 751 -32.70 31.58 -35.11
CA LEU A 751 -31.29 31.52 -35.45
C LEU A 751 -30.86 32.88 -36.01
N LYS A 752 -29.97 33.58 -35.29
CA LYS A 752 -29.33 34.80 -35.79
C LYS A 752 -27.94 34.45 -36.32
N PHE A 753 -27.79 34.48 -37.64
CA PHE A 753 -26.51 34.33 -38.35
C PHE A 753 -25.67 35.60 -38.21
N PRO A 754 -24.33 35.51 -38.22
CA PRO A 754 -23.47 36.69 -38.26
C PRO A 754 -23.79 37.57 -39.48
N GLU A 755 -24.00 38.87 -39.25
CA GLU A 755 -24.33 39.82 -40.31
C GLU A 755 -23.16 39.96 -41.29
N ARG A 756 -23.36 39.45 -42.51
CA ARG A 756 -22.42 39.66 -43.62
C ARG A 756 -22.74 40.99 -44.31
N SER A 757 -22.36 42.04 -43.59
CA SER A 757 -22.37 43.46 -43.94
C SER A 757 -23.73 44.08 -44.33
N ALA A 758 -24.32 44.70 -43.30
CA ALA A 758 -25.30 45.79 -43.20
C ALA A 758 -26.74 45.58 -43.70
N THR A 759 -27.56 44.92 -42.90
CA THR A 759 -28.72 45.49 -42.15
C THR A 759 -29.50 44.34 -41.52
N ASN A 760 -30.26 44.63 -40.46
CA ASN A 760 -30.90 43.69 -39.52
C ASN A 760 -31.84 42.61 -40.11
N GLU A 761 -32.13 42.61 -41.42
CA GLU A 761 -33.22 41.82 -42.02
C GLU A 761 -32.78 40.52 -42.71
N THR A 762 -31.50 40.29 -43.05
CA THR A 762 -31.08 39.04 -43.74
C THR A 762 -30.36 38.03 -42.84
N SER A 763 -30.19 38.36 -41.56
CA SER A 763 -29.36 37.62 -40.61
C SER A 763 -30.15 36.73 -39.64
N LYS A 764 -31.46 36.54 -39.86
CA LYS A 764 -32.34 35.85 -38.91
C LYS A 764 -33.22 34.85 -39.64
N TRP A 765 -33.27 33.64 -39.09
CA TRP A 765 -34.22 32.61 -39.48
C TRP A 765 -35.07 32.29 -38.25
N THR A 766 -36.40 32.37 -38.39
CA THR A 766 -37.34 32.23 -37.28
C THR A 766 -38.37 31.14 -37.56
N LYS A 767 -38.71 30.38 -36.52
CA LYS A 767 -39.74 29.32 -36.56
C LYS A 767 -40.60 29.36 -35.32
N ILE A 768 -41.89 29.11 -35.50
CA ILE A 768 -42.86 29.02 -34.41
C ILE A 768 -43.16 27.55 -34.13
N ILE A 769 -43.04 27.15 -32.87
CA ILE A 769 -43.48 25.87 -32.31
C ILE A 769 -44.75 26.15 -31.50
N THR A 770 -45.86 25.53 -31.89
CA THR A 770 -47.11 25.62 -31.11
C THR A 770 -47.13 24.49 -30.09
N VAL A 771 -47.17 24.80 -28.79
CA VAL A 771 -47.35 23.81 -27.72
C VAL A 771 -48.79 23.89 -27.24
N SER A 772 -49.53 22.78 -27.31
CA SER A 772 -50.95 22.73 -26.98
C SER A 772 -51.37 21.49 -26.21
N PHE A 773 -52.48 21.58 -25.48
CA PHE A 773 -53.22 20.46 -24.90
C PHE A 773 -54.72 20.73 -24.96
N GLU A 774 -55.51 19.66 -25.00
CA GLU A 774 -56.99 19.73 -24.92
C GLU A 774 -57.49 19.77 -23.48
#